data_AF-A0A7C3MDD6-F1
#
_entry.id   AF-A0A7C3MDD6-F1
#
_cell.length_a   1.000
_cell.length_b   1.000
_cell.length_c   1.000
_cell.angle_alpha   90.00
_cell.angle_beta   90.00
_cell.angle_gamma   90.00
#
_symmetry.space_group_name_H-M   'P 1'
#
loop_
_entity.id
_entity.type
_entity.pdbx_description
1 polymer ?
#
loop_
_entity_poly.entity_id
_entity_poly.type
_entity_poly.pdbx_seq_one_letter_code
_entity_poly.pdbx_strand_id
1 'polypeptide(L)'
;LPDVTHTRTAFYVSAETQWHGQLTTTQRNQLWELYMENFRKHRVAPFSPHLYAPITWMYLDDDFLVDFSSFDKAMKRYLDEFGFNAFNLMGYKSPTFPIFLVGHWAFSPGYRALFGKLMSKITGHLSEMGWLDLAYCYWLDEPGTNDFQYFLDGMDTLRNCAPGLKGMVTINIYPPPPQLTCASDILAPLVHRTDDEAYIWRQYLGDEIWGYLCMRPIFPSPNFFIDHPAVNHRIIFWYAERRSLSGILYWGVNYWPTNVWQMPKGREGVPNGDGLLWYPPLKTFPTNAVVAPPINSLRWELIREGLEDKEYFWLLKGAITNAMQLFGSNSPLVRQAINTYTGAVGLASSLSNLASYRREPVRLQTARRQMAEAIESLDTGAPFFVREPKSRAIAVGETVTLYSEALGWPQPTYQWFFNGAPVSGATNQSLTLTNVGPAQAGYYHVVASNIVGSVTSAVARLAGRWADTPQIIAEPADSVRYEGATAVFSVAAVSALPTGYTWLFNGAVFSTNSNSAIVIVNVSTQHAGTYCVVISNSVGVVTSRVATLTVLPQPIIFPPVIVKSPTNQVVSPGSDVTMSVTVRGPSPLKYQWYFNLTNLLDASTNEVLVITNVQEYHAGAYSVVVTNPAGAATSAPAILMVLPYVTNVALIRTGAVWRYLYPTTNFGVAWRQPEYNDTGWASGPAPLGYGNGNEATAIALPSHTNPVTAYFRLGVLIPEEVSSVPLTVRLRRDDGAVIYFNGIEVFRDNLPTGAISHVTSALTHIEGEQEIEFVEFLVPTNVVRVGTNTVAVEIHQCTNSIAQTLQPVAWWHFDEWGGPWRDAVGVNHFSLVGTDILSVPGVSGNAVSNSASNTSWLTAPDTPQLRYSGPFTVGGWFAFGQQTGNDPATTCIEKEGEFRLYYTGTAINRYRFQLGQTEVQDQTSGTKSGQWRFVVAWYDGTNACIQLDNGTIYSVAANAPVPGANPLVALKRAGTTGGFAADEVFFFKRVLSSSERMAVYRGNFSATNLPDLAFDLELTWPKLLLPQLLTQPKNVVRCPGMR
;
A
#
# COMPACT_ATOMS: atom_id res chain seq x y z
N LEU A 1 13.50 3.08 18.66
CA LEU A 1 12.94 1.76 18.27
C LEU A 1 11.81 1.44 19.22
N PRO A 2 10.78 0.68 18.79
CA PRO A 2 9.74 0.22 19.70
C PRO A 2 10.35 -0.62 20.84
N ASP A 3 9.71 -0.77 22.00
CA ASP A 3 10.16 -1.63 23.09
C ASP A 3 9.83 -3.09 22.79
N VAL A 4 8.67 -3.34 22.18
CA VAL A 4 8.28 -4.67 21.67
C VAL A 4 8.85 -4.88 20.27
N THR A 5 9.35 -6.08 20.00
CA THR A 5 9.83 -6.45 18.67
C THR A 5 8.71 -7.02 17.82
N HIS A 6 8.72 -6.71 16.51
CA HIS A 6 7.71 -7.17 15.56
C HIS A 6 8.04 -8.54 14.96
N THR A 7 9.26 -9.03 15.17
CA THR A 7 9.66 -10.39 14.81
C THR A 7 9.56 -11.28 16.04
N ARG A 8 8.72 -12.32 15.96
CA ARG A 8 8.60 -13.30 17.04
C ARG A 8 9.89 -14.08 17.19
N THR A 9 10.24 -14.40 18.42
CA THR A 9 11.44 -15.16 18.69
C THR A 9 11.17 -16.27 19.67
N ALA A 10 11.95 -17.33 19.52
CA ALA A 10 11.82 -18.50 20.35
C ALA A 10 13.21 -19.08 20.55
N PHE A 11 13.67 -19.04 21.80
CA PHE A 11 14.98 -19.52 22.21
C PHE A 11 14.85 -20.44 23.42
N TYR A 12 15.26 -21.69 23.30
CA TYR A 12 15.25 -22.59 24.45
C TYR A 12 16.36 -22.24 25.45
N VAL A 13 16.01 -22.29 26.73
CA VAL A 13 16.92 -22.10 27.86
C VAL A 13 16.48 -22.99 29.02
N SER A 14 17.43 -23.45 29.85
CA SER A 14 17.16 -24.22 31.06
C SER A 14 17.96 -23.70 32.26
N ALA A 15 17.33 -23.58 33.43
CA ALA A 15 18.05 -23.36 34.69
C ALA A 15 18.55 -24.67 35.31
N GLU A 16 18.09 -25.83 34.82
CA GLU A 16 18.58 -27.14 35.24
C GLU A 16 19.92 -27.45 34.56
N THR A 17 21.00 -27.03 35.20
CA THR A 17 22.37 -27.26 34.73
C THR A 17 23.34 -27.40 35.90
N GLN A 18 24.26 -28.35 35.80
CA GLN A 18 25.31 -28.60 36.80
C GLN A 18 26.24 -27.38 37.02
N TRP A 19 26.28 -26.44 36.09
CA TRP A 19 27.13 -25.25 36.17
C TRP A 19 26.67 -24.21 37.20
N HIS A 20 25.50 -24.40 37.79
CA HIS A 20 25.00 -23.60 38.93
C HIS A 20 25.02 -24.36 40.26
N GLY A 21 25.53 -25.60 40.28
CA GLY A 21 25.44 -26.49 41.44
C GLY A 21 24.01 -26.93 41.71
N GLN A 22 23.75 -27.53 42.88
CA GLN A 22 22.40 -27.91 43.29
C GLN A 22 21.64 -26.68 43.81
N LEU A 23 20.68 -26.18 43.04
CA LEU A 23 19.86 -25.03 43.42
C LEU A 23 18.65 -25.45 44.26
N THR A 24 18.36 -24.67 45.30
CA THR A 24 17.04 -24.70 45.94
C THR A 24 15.98 -24.08 45.00
N THR A 25 14.69 -24.29 45.28
CA THR A 25 13.60 -23.71 44.49
C THR A 25 13.68 -22.17 44.45
N THR A 26 13.97 -21.53 45.58
CA THR A 26 14.14 -20.07 45.67
C THR A 26 15.30 -19.58 44.81
N GLN A 27 16.46 -20.24 44.89
CA GLN A 27 17.64 -19.90 44.10
C GLN A 27 17.42 -20.12 42.60
N ARG A 28 16.68 -21.17 42.23
CA ARG A 28 16.30 -21.43 40.83
C ARG A 28 15.41 -20.32 40.29
N ASN A 29 14.42 -19.87 41.05
CA ASN A 29 13.54 -18.77 40.64
C ASN A 29 14.32 -17.44 40.50
N GLN A 30 15.28 -17.19 41.40
CA GLN A 30 16.19 -16.03 41.27
C GLN A 30 17.07 -16.13 40.02
N LEU A 31 17.61 -17.31 39.72
CA LEU A 31 18.40 -17.53 38.51
C LEU A 31 17.55 -17.36 37.24
N TRP A 32 16.33 -17.90 37.25
CA TRP A 32 15.40 -17.77 36.13
C TRP A 32 15.10 -16.31 35.82
N GLU A 33 14.88 -15.50 36.84
CA GLU A 33 14.68 -14.07 36.69
C GLU A 33 15.88 -13.37 36.04
N LEU A 34 17.11 -13.72 36.44
CA LEU A 34 18.33 -13.20 35.79
C LEU A 34 18.42 -13.61 34.31
N TYR A 35 17.95 -14.80 33.95
CA TYR A 35 17.91 -15.24 32.57
C TYR A 35 16.86 -14.46 31.78
N MET A 36 15.65 -14.28 32.30
CA MET A 36 14.59 -13.50 31.66
C MET A 36 15.00 -12.03 31.48
N GLU A 37 15.70 -11.44 32.45
CA GLU A 37 16.26 -10.09 32.33
C GLU A 37 17.32 -10.02 31.22
N ASN A 38 18.13 -11.07 31.03
CA ASN A 38 19.05 -11.14 29.91
C ASN A 38 18.29 -11.21 28.57
N PHE A 39 17.26 -12.06 28.46
CA PHE A 39 16.37 -12.11 27.29
C PHE A 39 15.76 -10.75 26.96
N ARG A 40 15.23 -10.04 27.96
CA ARG A 40 14.69 -8.67 27.82
C ARG A 40 15.72 -7.71 27.27
N LYS A 41 16.94 -7.67 27.83
CA LYS A 41 18.03 -6.81 27.36
C LYS A 41 18.42 -7.08 25.90
N HIS A 42 18.21 -8.31 25.42
CA HIS A 42 18.48 -8.70 24.03
C HIS A 42 17.25 -8.66 23.12
N ARG A 43 16.11 -8.23 23.66
CA ARG A 43 14.85 -8.02 22.94
C ARG A 43 14.31 -9.30 22.28
N VAL A 44 14.70 -10.46 22.81
CA VAL A 44 14.30 -11.79 22.34
C VAL A 44 13.44 -12.49 23.38
N ALA A 45 12.50 -13.31 22.93
CA ALA A 45 11.63 -14.12 23.77
C ALA A 45 12.14 -15.57 23.86
N PRO A 46 12.13 -16.17 25.07
CA PRO A 46 12.44 -17.59 25.24
C PRO A 46 11.26 -18.47 24.82
N PHE A 47 11.49 -19.79 24.67
CA PHE A 47 10.41 -20.76 24.41
C PHE A 47 9.33 -20.70 25.48
N SER A 48 9.72 -20.94 26.73
CA SER A 48 8.78 -21.26 27.80
C SER A 48 9.11 -20.40 29.02
N PRO A 49 8.86 -19.07 29.00
CA PRO A 49 9.15 -18.18 30.12
C PRO A 49 8.43 -18.60 31.42
N HIS A 50 7.32 -19.32 31.31
CA HIS A 50 6.55 -19.90 32.42
C HIS A 50 7.06 -21.27 32.91
N LEU A 51 8.21 -21.78 32.42
CA LEU A 51 8.67 -23.15 32.72
C LEU A 51 8.76 -23.48 34.22
N TYR A 52 9.15 -22.51 35.05
CA TYR A 52 9.23 -22.64 36.51
C TYR A 52 8.05 -21.98 37.26
N ALA A 53 7.00 -21.61 36.53
CA ALA A 53 5.72 -21.14 37.04
C ALA A 53 4.56 -21.71 36.19
N PRO A 54 4.44 -23.05 36.11
CA PRO A 54 3.46 -23.68 35.23
C PRO A 54 2.03 -23.46 35.71
N ILE A 55 1.08 -23.59 34.79
CA ILE A 55 -0.34 -23.72 35.13
C ILE A 55 -0.55 -25.07 35.79
N THR A 56 -1.20 -25.11 36.94
CA THR A 56 -1.55 -26.35 37.64
C THR A 56 -3.06 -26.58 37.58
N TRP A 57 -3.48 -27.84 37.64
CA TRP A 57 -4.89 -28.20 37.59
C TRP A 57 -5.14 -29.52 38.30
N MET A 58 -6.38 -29.73 38.71
CA MET A 58 -6.87 -31.01 39.24
C MET A 58 -8.27 -31.30 38.73
N TYR A 59 -8.59 -32.58 38.56
CA TYR A 59 -9.93 -33.03 38.18
C TYR A 59 -10.74 -33.34 39.44
N LEU A 60 -11.89 -32.69 39.59
CA LEU A 60 -12.80 -32.84 40.73
C LEU A 60 -14.24 -32.63 40.25
N ASP A 61 -15.17 -33.48 40.71
CA ASP A 61 -16.62 -33.35 40.45
C ASP A 61 -16.99 -33.14 38.97
N ASP A 62 -16.40 -33.95 38.09
CA ASP A 62 -16.58 -33.90 36.63
C ASP A 62 -16.14 -32.62 35.91
N ASP A 63 -15.28 -31.82 36.56
CA ASP A 63 -14.67 -30.62 35.99
C ASP A 63 -13.20 -30.44 36.42
N PHE A 64 -12.54 -29.44 35.84
CA PHE A 64 -11.18 -29.04 36.20
C PHE A 64 -11.18 -27.76 37.05
N LEU A 65 -10.52 -27.84 38.20
CA LEU A 65 -10.06 -26.67 38.94
C LEU A 65 -8.65 -26.32 38.44
N VAL A 66 -8.48 -25.12 37.90
CA VAL A 66 -7.22 -24.64 37.31
C VAL A 66 -6.68 -23.48 38.14
N ASP A 67 -5.42 -23.55 38.55
CA ASP A 67 -4.73 -22.52 39.30
C ASP A 67 -3.68 -21.82 38.42
N PHE A 68 -3.91 -20.53 38.19
CA PHE A 68 -3.06 -19.65 37.40
C PHE A 68 -2.17 -18.76 38.27
N SER A 69 -2.22 -18.84 39.59
CA SER A 69 -1.62 -17.84 40.51
C SER A 69 -0.13 -17.60 40.26
N SER A 70 0.66 -18.67 40.16
CA SER A 70 2.10 -18.58 39.87
C SER A 70 2.36 -18.18 38.42
N PHE A 71 1.59 -18.74 37.49
CA PHE A 71 1.68 -18.45 36.06
C PHE A 71 1.41 -16.97 35.76
N ASP A 72 0.32 -16.40 36.27
CA ASP A 72 -0.07 -15.02 36.05
C ASP A 72 0.96 -14.03 36.60
N LYS A 73 1.52 -14.33 37.78
CA LYS A 73 2.57 -13.50 38.38
C LYS A 73 3.80 -13.44 37.48
N ALA A 74 4.22 -14.58 36.92
CA ALA A 74 5.36 -14.65 36.01
C ALA A 74 5.03 -13.99 34.66
N MET A 75 3.89 -14.30 34.06
CA MET A 75 3.56 -13.87 32.70
C MET A 75 3.17 -12.40 32.60
N LYS A 76 2.59 -11.80 33.66
CA LYS A 76 2.45 -10.32 33.75
C LYS A 76 3.82 -9.65 33.64
N ARG A 77 4.82 -10.18 34.34
CA ARG A 77 6.20 -9.68 34.26
C ARG A 77 6.81 -9.92 32.88
N TYR A 78 6.69 -11.12 32.33
CA TYR A 78 7.41 -11.50 31.12
C TYR A 78 6.76 -11.04 29.80
N LEU A 79 5.43 -11.03 29.71
CA LEU A 79 4.72 -10.58 28.52
C LEU A 79 4.41 -9.08 28.59
N ASP A 80 3.88 -8.59 29.72
CA ASP A 80 3.37 -7.22 29.77
C ASP A 80 4.49 -6.20 30.01
N GLU A 81 5.33 -6.44 31.03
CA GLU A 81 6.45 -5.56 31.41
C GLU A 81 7.68 -5.79 30.53
N PHE A 82 8.07 -7.06 30.32
CA PHE A 82 9.29 -7.38 29.56
C PHE A 82 9.09 -7.28 28.04
N GLY A 83 7.85 -7.43 27.57
CA GLY A 83 7.50 -7.31 26.14
C GLY A 83 7.82 -8.55 25.32
N PHE A 84 7.93 -9.74 25.92
CA PHE A 84 8.08 -10.98 25.15
C PHE A 84 6.86 -11.20 24.27
N ASN A 85 7.11 -11.50 22.99
CA ASN A 85 6.11 -11.45 21.94
C ASN A 85 5.63 -12.83 21.46
N ALA A 86 6.11 -13.91 22.10
CA ALA A 86 5.65 -15.27 21.88
C ALA A 86 6.01 -16.17 23.07
N PHE A 87 5.25 -17.23 23.31
CA PHE A 87 5.62 -18.30 24.23
C PHE A 87 4.95 -19.65 23.88
N ASN A 88 5.70 -20.72 24.05
CA ASN A 88 5.29 -22.10 23.86
C ASN A 88 4.51 -22.58 25.10
N LEU A 89 3.18 -22.50 25.10
CA LEU A 89 2.34 -22.86 26.24
C LEU A 89 2.55 -24.31 26.69
N MET A 90 2.64 -25.25 25.74
CA MET A 90 2.78 -26.68 26.00
C MET A 90 3.37 -27.45 24.82
N GLY A 91 3.88 -28.64 25.11
CA GLY A 91 4.47 -29.54 24.12
C GLY A 91 5.97 -29.70 24.33
N TYR A 92 6.73 -29.79 23.23
CA TYR A 92 8.17 -29.97 23.28
C TYR A 92 8.86 -28.79 24.00
N LYS A 93 9.74 -29.09 24.98
CA LYS A 93 10.48 -28.10 25.80
C LYS A 93 9.59 -27.12 26.58
N SER A 94 8.36 -27.54 26.88
CA SER A 94 7.39 -26.87 27.76
C SER A 94 6.69 -27.94 28.61
N PRO A 95 5.75 -27.63 29.53
CA PRO A 95 4.92 -28.67 30.12
C PRO A 95 4.29 -29.56 29.04
N THR A 96 4.41 -30.87 29.25
CA THR A 96 4.08 -31.88 28.25
C THR A 96 2.60 -31.86 27.91
N PHE A 97 2.28 -32.03 26.63
CA PHE A 97 0.93 -32.38 26.20
C PHE A 97 0.51 -33.69 26.89
N PRO A 98 -0.61 -33.73 27.64
CA PRO A 98 -0.95 -34.90 28.44
C PRO A 98 -1.39 -36.06 27.54
N ILE A 99 -0.62 -37.15 27.51
CA ILE A 99 -0.95 -38.34 26.70
C ILE A 99 -2.07 -39.20 27.32
N PHE A 100 -2.40 -38.95 28.58
CA PHE A 100 -3.45 -39.63 29.34
C PHE A 100 -4.15 -38.63 30.24
N LEU A 101 -5.48 -38.61 30.22
CA LEU A 101 -6.30 -37.68 31.00
C LEU A 101 -7.49 -38.43 31.58
N VAL A 102 -7.52 -38.56 32.91
CA VAL A 102 -8.62 -39.18 33.70
C VAL A 102 -9.17 -40.47 33.07
N GLY A 103 -8.33 -41.50 32.94
CA GLY A 103 -8.78 -42.79 32.41
C GLY A 103 -8.77 -42.91 30.88
N HIS A 104 -8.57 -41.81 30.15
CA HIS A 104 -8.64 -41.79 28.68
C HIS A 104 -7.29 -41.49 28.04
N TRP A 105 -6.91 -42.30 27.05
CA TRP A 105 -5.73 -42.07 26.22
C TRP A 105 -5.97 -40.92 25.22
N ALA A 106 -4.89 -40.20 24.89
CA ALA A 106 -4.89 -39.10 23.93
C ALA A 106 -5.68 -39.43 22.65
N PHE A 107 -6.34 -38.41 22.12
CA PHE A 107 -7.14 -38.44 20.88
C PHE A 107 -8.44 -39.26 20.93
N SER A 108 -8.68 -40.08 21.96
CA SER A 108 -9.97 -40.75 22.15
C SER A 108 -11.12 -39.74 22.37
N PRO A 109 -12.38 -40.10 22.09
CA PRO A 109 -13.51 -39.20 22.32
C PRO A 109 -13.62 -38.69 23.76
N GLY A 110 -13.42 -39.57 24.75
CA GLY A 110 -13.41 -39.21 26.16
C GLY A 110 -12.26 -38.26 26.54
N TYR A 111 -11.08 -38.49 25.96
CA TYR A 111 -9.95 -37.58 26.11
C TYR A 111 -10.26 -36.20 25.53
N ARG A 112 -10.76 -36.13 24.28
CA ARG A 112 -11.06 -34.85 23.61
C ARG A 112 -12.11 -34.04 24.37
N ALA A 113 -13.11 -34.70 24.97
CA ALA A 113 -14.10 -34.04 25.81
C ALA A 113 -13.47 -33.42 27.07
N LEU A 114 -12.64 -34.18 27.79
CA LEU A 114 -11.95 -33.70 29.00
C LEU A 114 -10.89 -32.64 28.68
N PHE A 115 -10.09 -32.86 27.65
CA PHE A 115 -9.07 -31.94 27.20
C PHE A 115 -9.69 -30.63 26.71
N GLY A 116 -10.82 -30.69 26.01
CA GLY A 116 -11.62 -29.51 25.66
C GLY A 116 -12.06 -28.70 26.88
N LYS A 117 -12.56 -29.34 27.95
CA LYS A 117 -12.92 -28.65 29.21
C LYS A 117 -11.73 -27.96 29.88
N LEU A 118 -10.58 -28.64 29.94
CA LEU A 118 -9.36 -28.06 30.51
C LEU A 118 -8.87 -26.89 29.65
N MET A 119 -8.78 -27.09 28.35
CA MET A 119 -8.26 -26.10 27.42
C MET A 119 -9.16 -24.88 27.29
N SER A 120 -10.48 -25.02 27.35
CA SER A 120 -11.38 -23.87 27.33
C SER A 120 -11.16 -22.93 28.51
N LYS A 121 -10.83 -23.47 29.70
CA LYS A 121 -10.47 -22.65 30.88
C LYS A 121 -9.13 -21.94 30.67
N ILE A 122 -8.13 -22.65 30.14
CA ILE A 122 -6.80 -22.09 29.89
C ILE A 122 -6.84 -21.03 28.79
N THR A 123 -7.37 -21.34 27.60
CA THR A 123 -7.43 -20.39 26.47
C THR A 123 -8.39 -19.24 26.74
N GLY A 124 -9.48 -19.48 27.48
CA GLY A 124 -10.37 -18.42 27.98
C GLY A 124 -9.62 -17.43 28.87
N HIS A 125 -8.90 -17.92 29.88
CA HIS A 125 -8.08 -17.07 30.75
C HIS A 125 -6.98 -16.33 29.97
N LEU A 126 -6.26 -17.00 29.07
CA LEU A 126 -5.26 -16.34 28.22
C LEU A 126 -5.88 -15.26 27.31
N SER A 127 -7.10 -15.47 26.83
CA SER A 127 -7.85 -14.49 26.02
C SER A 127 -8.23 -13.26 26.85
N GLU A 128 -8.74 -13.47 28.07
CA GLU A 128 -9.04 -12.38 29.03
C GLU A 128 -7.81 -11.56 29.38
N MET A 129 -6.65 -12.21 29.46
CA MET A 129 -5.37 -11.56 29.70
C MET A 129 -4.74 -10.94 28.44
N GLY A 130 -5.31 -11.16 27.25
CA GLY A 130 -4.78 -10.67 25.97
C GLY A 130 -3.45 -11.33 25.56
N TRP A 131 -3.20 -12.54 26.08
CA TRP A 131 -1.98 -13.33 25.88
C TRP A 131 -2.17 -14.51 24.91
N LEU A 132 -3.42 -14.89 24.58
CA LEU A 132 -3.69 -16.05 23.73
C LEU A 132 -2.98 -15.97 22.37
N ASP A 133 -2.96 -14.80 21.73
CA ASP A 133 -2.30 -14.61 20.42
C ASP A 133 -0.77 -14.78 20.48
N LEU A 134 -0.18 -14.63 21.67
CA LEU A 134 1.25 -14.83 21.92
C LEU A 134 1.57 -16.31 22.20
N ALA A 135 0.58 -17.09 22.59
CA ALA A 135 0.72 -18.49 22.93
C ALA A 135 0.74 -19.37 21.68
N TYR A 136 1.58 -20.40 21.69
CA TYR A 136 1.55 -21.48 20.70
C TYR A 136 1.82 -22.82 21.38
N CYS A 137 1.47 -23.91 20.72
CA CYS A 137 1.84 -25.27 21.10
C CYS A 137 2.92 -25.76 20.15
N TYR A 138 4.14 -25.96 20.67
CA TYR A 138 5.19 -26.64 19.92
C TYR A 138 4.98 -28.15 20.02
N TRP A 139 4.22 -28.71 19.08
CA TRP A 139 3.73 -30.08 19.20
C TRP A 139 4.85 -31.12 19.21
N LEU A 140 5.66 -31.14 18.15
CA LEU A 140 6.70 -32.12 17.93
C LEU A 140 7.86 -31.51 17.15
N ASP A 141 9.07 -31.87 17.55
CA ASP A 141 10.32 -31.44 16.93
C ASP A 141 10.64 -32.35 15.74
N GLU A 142 10.79 -31.76 14.55
CA GLU A 142 11.22 -32.41 13.31
C GLU A 142 10.56 -33.80 13.05
N PRO A 143 9.21 -33.90 13.01
CA PRO A 143 8.53 -35.18 12.88
C PRO A 143 8.96 -35.97 11.65
N GLY A 144 9.29 -37.25 11.86
CA GLY A 144 9.55 -38.22 10.80
C GLY A 144 8.25 -38.75 10.19
N THR A 145 8.36 -39.47 9.08
CA THR A 145 7.18 -40.06 8.39
C THR A 145 6.34 -40.97 9.29
N ASN A 146 6.97 -41.63 10.26
CA ASN A 146 6.29 -42.50 11.23
C ASN A 146 5.50 -41.71 12.29
N ASP A 147 5.82 -40.42 12.47
CA ASP A 147 5.20 -39.55 13.47
C ASP A 147 4.02 -38.76 12.89
N PHE A 148 3.79 -38.80 11.57
CA PHE A 148 2.80 -37.95 10.90
C PHE A 148 1.38 -38.17 11.43
N GLN A 149 0.97 -39.41 11.68
CA GLN A 149 -0.38 -39.64 12.20
C GLN A 149 -0.54 -39.06 13.61
N TYR A 150 0.42 -39.31 14.50
CA TYR A 150 0.44 -38.74 15.85
C TYR A 150 0.42 -37.21 15.83
N PHE A 151 1.18 -36.62 14.91
CA PHE A 151 1.21 -35.18 14.67
C PHE A 151 -0.16 -34.65 14.19
N LEU A 152 -0.77 -35.30 13.20
CA LEU A 152 -2.06 -34.91 12.65
C LEU A 152 -3.18 -35.00 13.68
N ASP A 153 -3.22 -36.10 14.45
CA ASP A 153 -4.19 -36.30 15.54
C ASP A 153 -4.04 -35.22 16.62
N GLY A 154 -2.79 -34.82 16.88
CA GLY A 154 -2.44 -33.73 17.78
C GLY A 154 -2.96 -32.38 17.33
N MET A 155 -2.62 -31.99 16.11
CA MET A 155 -3.06 -30.72 15.51
C MET A 155 -4.58 -30.67 15.38
N ASP A 156 -5.22 -31.78 15.04
CA ASP A 156 -6.67 -31.89 15.02
C ASP A 156 -7.28 -31.75 16.43
N THR A 157 -6.65 -32.35 17.44
CA THR A 157 -7.09 -32.18 18.83
C THR A 157 -6.96 -30.73 19.29
N LEU A 158 -5.85 -30.06 18.99
CA LEU A 158 -5.68 -28.63 19.30
C LEU A 158 -6.75 -27.78 18.63
N ARG A 159 -6.99 -27.96 17.32
CA ARG A 159 -8.01 -27.21 16.58
C ARG A 159 -9.40 -27.34 17.20
N ASN A 160 -9.76 -28.54 17.64
CA ASN A 160 -11.09 -28.82 18.18
C ASN A 160 -11.24 -28.44 19.66
N CYS A 161 -10.18 -28.59 20.46
CA CYS A 161 -10.25 -28.45 21.92
C CYS A 161 -9.71 -27.10 22.44
N ALA A 162 -8.84 -26.45 21.68
CA ALA A 162 -8.18 -25.20 22.06
C ALA A 162 -8.24 -24.18 20.90
N PRO A 163 -9.44 -23.82 20.40
CA PRO A 163 -9.55 -22.88 19.28
C PRO A 163 -8.85 -21.55 19.63
N GLY A 164 -8.01 -21.07 18.71
CA GLY A 164 -7.19 -19.86 18.89
C GLY A 164 -5.76 -20.11 19.37
N LEU A 165 -5.45 -21.29 19.92
CA LEU A 165 -4.07 -21.67 20.23
C LEU A 165 -3.38 -22.21 18.97
N LYS A 166 -2.33 -21.51 18.51
CA LYS A 166 -1.60 -21.88 17.29
C LYS A 166 -0.76 -23.14 17.49
N GLY A 167 -0.80 -24.07 16.54
CA GLY A 167 0.09 -25.23 16.47
C GLY A 167 1.37 -24.94 15.69
N MET A 168 2.53 -25.27 16.26
CA MET A 168 3.84 -25.10 15.62
C MET A 168 4.52 -26.44 15.32
N VAL A 169 5.23 -26.50 14.20
CA VAL A 169 6.11 -27.62 13.82
C VAL A 169 7.43 -27.15 13.23
N THR A 170 8.54 -27.79 13.60
CA THR A 170 9.84 -27.64 12.92
C THR A 170 9.97 -28.63 11.77
N ILE A 171 10.58 -28.21 10.65
CA ILE A 171 10.63 -29.03 9.42
C ILE A 171 12.07 -29.22 8.95
N ASN A 172 12.50 -30.48 8.90
CA ASN A 172 13.81 -30.90 8.39
C ASN A 172 13.71 -31.92 7.22
N ILE A 173 12.50 -32.20 6.73
CA ILE A 173 12.24 -33.05 5.57
C ILE A 173 11.91 -32.17 4.37
N TYR A 174 12.59 -32.40 3.24
CA TYR A 174 12.46 -31.60 2.01
C TYR A 174 12.33 -32.50 0.77
N PRO A 175 11.38 -32.24 -0.15
CA PRO A 175 10.37 -31.17 -0.10
C PRO A 175 9.41 -31.32 1.10
N PRO A 176 8.85 -30.22 1.63
CA PRO A 176 8.06 -30.28 2.85
C PRO A 176 6.75 -31.06 2.64
N PRO A 177 6.46 -32.07 3.49
CA PRO A 177 5.25 -32.88 3.36
C PRO A 177 3.98 -32.04 3.63
N PRO A 178 2.91 -32.17 2.80
CA PRO A 178 1.63 -31.52 3.04
C PRO A 178 1.01 -31.81 4.41
N GLN A 179 1.25 -33.01 4.96
CA GLN A 179 0.78 -33.40 6.29
C GLN A 179 1.29 -32.47 7.39
N LEU A 180 2.51 -31.95 7.24
CA LEU A 180 3.11 -31.02 8.20
C LEU A 180 2.70 -29.59 7.89
N THR A 181 2.78 -29.19 6.62
CA THR A 181 2.55 -27.80 6.21
C THR A 181 1.08 -27.41 6.33
N CYS A 182 0.14 -28.31 6.05
CA CYS A 182 -1.29 -28.01 6.07
C CYS A 182 -1.93 -28.15 7.46
N ALA A 183 -1.30 -28.85 8.40
CA ALA A 183 -1.90 -29.09 9.71
C ALA A 183 -1.47 -28.08 10.79
N SER A 184 -0.58 -27.14 10.49
CA SER A 184 0.03 -26.24 11.49
C SER A 184 -0.14 -24.78 11.11
N ASP A 185 -0.27 -23.91 12.11
CA ASP A 185 -0.39 -22.45 11.94
C ASP A 185 0.98 -21.75 11.92
N ILE A 186 2.00 -22.36 12.55
CA ILE A 186 3.37 -21.88 12.58
C ILE A 186 4.30 -22.96 12.00
N LEU A 187 4.94 -22.66 10.87
CA LEU A 187 5.89 -23.56 10.22
C LEU A 187 7.31 -23.03 10.46
N ALA A 188 8.18 -23.86 11.02
CA ALA A 188 9.55 -23.51 11.33
C ALA A 188 10.55 -24.36 10.52
N PRO A 189 10.68 -24.15 9.19
CA PRO A 189 11.70 -24.81 8.39
C PRO A 189 13.10 -24.27 8.69
N LEU A 190 14.13 -25.04 8.32
CA LEU A 190 15.51 -24.58 8.40
C LEU A 190 15.65 -23.25 7.66
N VAL A 191 16.32 -22.27 8.29
CA VAL A 191 16.32 -20.88 7.83
C VAL A 191 16.78 -20.68 6.38
N HIS A 192 17.64 -21.55 5.87
CA HIS A 192 18.16 -21.50 4.49
C HIS A 192 17.26 -22.22 3.47
N ARG A 193 16.12 -22.77 3.90
CA ARG A 193 15.14 -23.51 3.09
C ARG A 193 13.75 -22.86 3.11
N THR A 194 13.65 -21.63 3.63
CA THR A 194 12.41 -20.85 3.67
C THR A 194 12.01 -20.30 2.29
N ASP A 195 12.73 -20.66 1.23
CA ASP A 195 12.48 -20.26 -0.15
C ASP A 195 11.65 -21.27 -0.94
N ASP A 196 11.29 -22.40 -0.33
CA ASP A 196 10.34 -23.37 -0.89
C ASP A 196 8.97 -22.72 -1.10
N GLU A 197 8.35 -23.01 -2.25
CA GLU A 197 7.04 -22.45 -2.63
C GLU A 197 5.98 -22.73 -1.57
N ALA A 198 6.01 -23.90 -0.93
CA ALA A 198 5.02 -24.26 0.09
C ALA A 198 4.96 -23.24 1.24
N TYR A 199 6.09 -22.67 1.65
CA TYR A 199 6.14 -21.67 2.71
C TYR A 199 5.63 -20.31 2.22
N ILE A 200 5.98 -19.91 1.00
CA ILE A 200 5.50 -18.67 0.37
C ILE A 200 3.96 -18.69 0.27
N TRP A 201 3.39 -19.83 -0.11
CA TRP A 201 1.94 -20.03 -0.18
C TRP A 201 1.28 -19.96 1.19
N ARG A 202 1.89 -20.55 2.23
CA ARG A 202 1.35 -20.49 3.60
C ARG A 202 1.43 -19.09 4.19
N GLN A 203 2.49 -18.32 3.92
CA GLN A 203 2.56 -16.89 4.28
C GLN A 203 1.40 -16.11 3.67
N TYR A 204 1.07 -16.38 2.41
CA TYR A 204 -0.05 -15.72 1.75
C TYR A 204 -1.40 -16.03 2.41
N LEU A 205 -1.58 -17.26 2.91
CA LEU A 205 -2.78 -17.68 3.64
C LEU A 205 -2.83 -17.13 5.09
N GLY A 206 -1.83 -16.35 5.51
CA GLY A 206 -1.77 -15.74 6.83
C GLY A 206 -1.11 -16.61 7.90
N ASP A 207 -0.53 -17.75 7.53
CA ASP A 207 0.26 -18.56 8.47
C ASP A 207 1.61 -17.91 8.77
N GLU A 208 2.17 -18.28 9.91
CA GLU A 208 3.48 -17.80 10.33
C GLU A 208 4.60 -18.72 9.84
N ILE A 209 5.61 -18.14 9.17
CA ILE A 209 6.83 -18.87 8.82
C ILE A 209 7.99 -18.35 9.65
N TRP A 210 8.59 -19.26 10.39
CA TRP A 210 9.71 -18.98 11.26
C TRP A 210 11.00 -19.60 10.72
N GLY A 211 12.12 -18.89 10.80
CA GLY A 211 13.42 -19.46 10.44
C GLY A 211 13.98 -20.31 11.57
N TYR A 212 14.17 -21.61 11.34
CA TYR A 212 14.73 -22.54 12.33
C TYR A 212 16.24 -22.70 12.16
N LEU A 213 16.97 -22.60 13.28
CA LEU A 213 18.39 -22.92 13.37
C LEU A 213 18.63 -24.06 14.38
N CYS A 214 19.31 -25.10 13.91
CA CYS A 214 19.72 -26.27 14.68
C CYS A 214 21.15 -26.70 14.29
N MET A 215 21.44 -28.00 14.33
CA MET A 215 22.68 -28.56 13.75
C MET A 215 22.84 -28.28 12.24
N ARG A 216 21.82 -27.70 11.59
CA ARG A 216 21.84 -27.22 10.21
C ARG A 216 21.29 -25.79 10.09
N PRO A 217 21.71 -25.03 9.06
CA PRO A 217 22.71 -25.42 8.05
C PRO A 217 24.16 -25.37 8.56
N ILE A 218 25.05 -26.07 7.86
CA ILE A 218 26.51 -26.01 8.10
C ILE A 218 27.16 -24.95 7.19
N PHE A 219 28.42 -24.61 7.48
CA PHE A 219 29.23 -23.72 6.64
C PHE A 219 29.13 -24.13 5.14
N PRO A 220 28.98 -23.19 4.19
CA PRO A 220 29.13 -21.74 4.32
C PRO A 220 27.88 -20.98 4.79
N SER A 221 26.77 -21.66 5.11
CA SER A 221 25.55 -20.99 5.55
C SER A 221 25.67 -20.46 6.98
N PRO A 222 24.95 -19.38 7.35
CA PRO A 222 25.03 -18.84 8.69
C PRO A 222 24.30 -19.74 9.68
N ASN A 223 24.91 -19.93 10.85
CA ASN A 223 24.37 -20.68 11.98
C ASN A 223 25.13 -20.28 13.25
N PHE A 224 24.69 -20.72 14.44
CA PHE A 224 25.28 -20.39 15.74
C PHE A 224 26.45 -21.27 16.13
N PHE A 225 27.21 -21.74 15.16
CA PHE A 225 28.45 -22.45 15.46
C PHE A 225 29.56 -21.47 15.80
N ILE A 226 30.41 -21.84 16.76
CA ILE A 226 31.45 -20.95 17.30
C ILE A 226 32.57 -20.69 16.28
N ASP A 227 32.75 -21.59 15.33
CA ASP A 227 33.70 -21.51 14.23
C ASP A 227 33.15 -20.77 12.99
N HIS A 228 31.90 -20.31 13.04
CA HIS A 228 31.33 -19.41 12.04
C HIS A 228 31.64 -17.94 12.38
N PRO A 229 31.83 -17.06 11.37
CA PRO A 229 31.94 -15.63 11.60
C PRO A 229 30.73 -15.10 12.35
N ALA A 230 30.93 -14.44 13.49
CA ALA A 230 29.82 -14.04 14.35
C ALA A 230 28.81 -13.11 13.65
N VAL A 231 29.24 -12.31 12.67
CA VAL A 231 28.38 -11.45 11.82
C VAL A 231 27.29 -12.22 11.08
N ASN A 232 27.47 -13.53 10.90
CA ASN A 232 26.45 -14.42 10.35
C ASN A 232 25.14 -14.43 11.18
N HIS A 233 25.18 -14.06 12.46
CA HIS A 233 23.95 -13.94 13.26
C HIS A 233 23.10 -12.75 12.90
N ARG A 234 23.76 -11.65 12.55
CA ARG A 234 23.10 -10.41 12.21
C ARG A 234 22.37 -10.52 10.87
N ILE A 235 23.02 -11.12 9.86
CA ILE A 235 22.44 -11.27 8.51
C ILE A 235 21.21 -12.20 8.47
N ILE A 236 21.05 -13.12 9.42
CA ILE A 236 19.88 -14.01 9.47
C ILE A 236 18.59 -13.18 9.52
N PHE A 237 18.59 -12.05 10.26
CA PHE A 237 17.44 -11.17 10.38
C PHE A 237 17.19 -10.33 9.12
N TRP A 238 18.23 -10.02 8.35
CA TRP A 238 18.11 -9.36 7.05
C TRP A 238 17.53 -10.31 6.00
N TYR A 239 17.97 -11.57 6.02
CA TYR A 239 17.37 -12.62 5.20
C TYR A 239 15.93 -12.91 5.63
N ALA A 240 15.66 -12.90 6.94
CA ALA A 240 14.31 -13.02 7.47
C ALA A 240 13.39 -11.91 6.96
N GLU A 241 13.89 -10.67 6.87
CA GLU A 241 13.15 -9.58 6.25
C GLU A 241 12.90 -9.81 4.76
N ARG A 242 13.93 -10.20 4.00
CA ARG A 242 13.81 -10.55 2.57
C ARG A 242 12.72 -11.59 2.32
N ARG A 243 12.62 -12.57 3.21
CA ARG A 243 11.69 -13.71 3.11
C ARG A 243 10.38 -13.49 3.86
N SER A 244 10.16 -12.29 4.41
CA SER A 244 8.97 -11.97 5.21
C SER A 244 8.71 -12.98 6.33
N LEU A 245 9.77 -13.51 6.96
CA LEU A 245 9.64 -14.42 8.10
C LEU A 245 9.07 -13.64 9.29
N SER A 246 8.04 -14.20 9.90
CA SER A 246 7.35 -13.62 11.07
C SER A 246 8.04 -13.98 12.38
N GLY A 247 8.89 -15.01 12.39
CA GLY A 247 9.67 -15.34 13.56
C GLY A 247 10.97 -16.08 13.29
N ILE A 248 11.76 -16.29 14.35
CA ILE A 248 13.03 -17.01 14.30
C ILE A 248 13.14 -17.91 15.54
N LEU A 249 13.52 -19.17 15.30
CA LEU A 249 13.62 -20.22 16.30
C LEU A 249 15.06 -20.72 16.42
N TYR A 250 15.60 -20.72 17.64
CA TYR A 250 16.85 -21.34 18.02
C TYR A 250 16.59 -22.45 19.05
N TRP A 251 17.07 -23.66 18.77
CA TRP A 251 16.78 -24.82 19.63
C TRP A 251 17.44 -24.76 21.03
N GLY A 252 18.40 -23.87 21.27
CA GLY A 252 19.13 -23.78 22.54
C GLY A 252 20.09 -22.60 22.65
N VAL A 253 20.18 -22.00 23.85
CA VAL A 253 21.15 -20.94 24.17
C VAL A 253 22.24 -21.35 25.17
N ASN A 254 21.95 -22.27 26.09
CA ASN A 254 22.84 -22.63 27.20
C ASN A 254 23.07 -24.15 27.35
N TYR A 255 23.20 -24.87 26.23
CA TYR A 255 23.56 -26.28 26.22
C TYR A 255 25.07 -26.47 26.51
N TRP A 256 25.46 -26.33 27.78
CA TRP A 256 26.86 -26.30 28.21
C TRP A 256 27.47 -27.70 28.38
N PRO A 257 28.45 -28.11 27.54
CA PRO A 257 29.20 -29.34 27.77
C PRO A 257 30.13 -29.22 28.99
N THR A 258 30.67 -30.35 29.44
CA THR A 258 31.51 -30.44 30.65
C THR A 258 32.76 -29.56 30.61
N ASN A 259 33.33 -29.32 29.43
CA ASN A 259 34.53 -28.50 29.26
C ASN A 259 34.27 -27.29 28.34
N VAL A 260 33.11 -26.64 28.48
CA VAL A 260 32.64 -25.57 27.57
C VAL A 260 33.64 -24.43 27.29
N TRP A 261 34.52 -24.13 28.25
CA TRP A 261 35.53 -23.08 28.13
C TRP A 261 36.76 -23.47 27.30
N GLN A 262 37.05 -24.76 27.14
CA GLN A 262 38.20 -25.26 26.36
C GLN A 262 37.75 -26.04 25.12
N MET A 263 36.68 -26.82 25.25
CA MET A 263 36.08 -27.67 24.21
C MET A 263 34.57 -27.38 24.14
N PRO A 264 34.15 -26.36 23.38
CA PRO A 264 32.74 -25.98 23.23
C PRO A 264 31.94 -26.96 22.33
N LYS A 265 32.56 -28.04 21.87
CA LYS A 265 31.90 -29.12 21.14
C LYS A 265 31.18 -30.03 22.14
N GLY A 266 29.87 -30.21 21.96
CA GLY A 266 29.05 -31.07 22.80
C GLY A 266 29.35 -32.55 22.59
N ARG A 267 28.58 -33.20 21.70
CA ARG A 267 28.72 -34.62 21.35
C ARG A 267 29.34 -34.81 19.98
N GLU A 268 29.85 -36.01 19.70
CA GLU A 268 30.31 -36.39 18.37
C GLU A 268 29.17 -36.25 17.33
N GLY A 269 29.51 -35.80 16.12
CA GLY A 269 28.53 -35.52 15.05
C GLY A 269 27.79 -34.17 15.16
N VAL A 270 27.93 -33.43 16.26
CA VAL A 270 27.34 -32.09 16.42
C VAL A 270 28.37 -30.99 16.09
N PRO A 271 27.98 -29.95 15.31
CA PRO A 271 28.86 -28.82 15.02
C PRO A 271 29.33 -28.07 16.27
N ASN A 272 30.48 -27.42 16.17
CA ASN A 272 31.11 -26.79 17.32
C ASN A 272 30.29 -25.60 17.84
N GLY A 273 29.93 -25.58 19.12
CA GLY A 273 29.11 -24.51 19.71
C GLY A 273 27.62 -24.54 19.35
N ASP A 274 27.10 -25.63 18.79
CA ASP A 274 25.65 -25.85 18.63
C ASP A 274 24.94 -25.82 20.01
N GLY A 275 23.95 -24.93 20.18
CA GLY A 275 23.19 -24.73 21.41
C GLY A 275 23.89 -23.82 22.43
N LEU A 276 25.01 -23.20 22.04
CA LEU A 276 25.90 -22.42 22.91
C LEU A 276 25.97 -20.95 22.47
N LEU A 277 25.03 -20.12 22.93
CA LEU A 277 25.06 -18.66 22.77
C LEU A 277 25.48 -17.94 24.05
N TRP A 278 25.31 -18.59 25.19
CA TRP A 278 25.74 -18.15 26.51
C TRP A 278 26.87 -19.02 27.03
N TYR A 279 27.65 -18.48 27.97
CA TYR A 279 28.63 -19.23 28.76
C TYR A 279 28.26 -19.23 30.24
N PRO A 280 28.66 -20.27 31.00
CA PRO A 280 28.45 -20.29 32.45
C PRO A 280 29.13 -19.12 33.15
N PRO A 281 28.67 -18.70 34.34
CA PRO A 281 29.33 -17.62 35.10
C PRO A 281 30.72 -18.01 35.61
N LEU A 282 31.02 -19.32 35.70
CA LEU A 282 32.27 -19.85 36.23
C LEU A 282 32.99 -20.73 35.19
N LYS A 283 34.32 -20.83 35.34
CA LYS A 283 35.17 -21.65 34.46
C LYS A 283 35.23 -23.13 34.83
N THR A 284 34.79 -23.47 36.02
CA THR A 284 34.75 -24.84 36.57
C THR A 284 33.42 -25.06 37.28
N PHE A 285 33.03 -26.32 37.47
CA PHE A 285 31.82 -26.62 38.25
C PHE A 285 31.93 -26.11 39.68
N PRO A 286 30.88 -25.45 40.19
CA PRO A 286 30.87 -25.04 41.58
C PRO A 286 30.51 -26.23 42.48
N THR A 287 31.11 -26.27 43.67
CA THR A 287 30.72 -27.22 44.74
C THR A 287 29.46 -26.77 45.48
N ASN A 288 29.19 -25.46 45.48
CA ASN A 288 28.03 -24.84 46.12
C ASN A 288 27.07 -24.25 45.07
N ALA A 289 25.83 -23.98 45.46
CA ALA A 289 24.87 -23.27 44.62
C ALA A 289 25.38 -21.89 44.18
N VAL A 290 25.26 -21.56 42.89
CA VAL A 290 25.66 -20.27 42.33
C VAL A 290 24.50 -19.65 41.57
N VAL A 291 23.98 -18.53 42.05
CA VAL A 291 22.95 -17.73 41.38
C VAL A 291 23.61 -16.52 40.73
N ALA A 292 23.90 -16.62 39.44
CA ALA A 292 24.57 -15.57 38.67
C ALA A 292 24.08 -15.56 37.23
N PRO A 293 24.05 -14.40 36.56
CA PRO A 293 23.66 -14.32 35.16
C PRO A 293 24.67 -15.05 34.24
N PRO A 294 24.27 -15.42 33.01
CA PRO A 294 25.19 -15.99 32.04
C PRO A 294 26.20 -14.94 31.55
N ILE A 295 27.29 -15.41 30.93
CA ILE A 295 28.21 -14.57 30.16
C ILE A 295 27.78 -14.58 28.68
N ASN A 296 27.49 -13.40 28.12
CA ASN A 296 27.08 -13.27 26.73
C ASN A 296 28.23 -13.58 25.77
N SER A 297 27.94 -14.28 24.68
CA SER A 297 28.87 -14.38 23.55
C SER A 297 28.70 -13.23 22.58
N LEU A 298 29.71 -12.99 21.74
CA LEU A 298 29.60 -12.06 20.61
C LEU A 298 28.44 -12.43 19.67
N ARG A 299 28.15 -13.73 19.52
CA ARG A 299 27.04 -14.23 18.67
C ARG A 299 25.69 -13.80 19.23
N TRP A 300 25.53 -13.78 20.56
CA TRP A 300 24.33 -13.32 21.25
C TRP A 300 24.08 -11.82 21.06
N GLU A 301 25.12 -11.00 21.16
CA GLU A 301 25.02 -9.56 20.90
C GLU A 301 24.66 -9.26 19.43
N LEU A 302 25.18 -10.04 18.48
CA LEU A 302 24.86 -9.87 17.05
C LEU A 302 23.46 -10.36 16.68
N ILE A 303 22.86 -11.25 17.48
CA ILE A 303 21.43 -11.57 17.39
C ILE A 303 20.60 -10.35 17.80
N ARG A 304 20.93 -9.69 18.92
CA ARG A 304 20.28 -8.44 19.34
C ARG A 304 20.40 -7.36 18.26
N GLU A 305 21.60 -7.13 17.72
CA GLU A 305 21.78 -6.16 16.63
C GLU A 305 20.97 -6.49 15.36
N GLY A 306 20.92 -7.78 14.98
CA GLY A 306 20.13 -8.20 13.81
C GLY A 306 18.63 -8.00 14.01
N LEU A 307 18.13 -8.26 15.22
CA LEU A 307 16.74 -8.01 15.55
C LEU A 307 16.40 -6.51 15.57
N GLU A 308 17.30 -5.68 16.10
CA GLU A 308 17.17 -4.22 15.99
C GLU A 308 17.15 -3.76 14.52
N ASP A 309 18.00 -4.31 13.65
CA ASP A 309 17.97 -4.00 12.21
C ASP A 309 16.61 -4.36 11.58
N LYS A 310 15.98 -5.45 12.02
CA LYS A 310 14.60 -5.84 11.63
C LYS A 310 13.58 -4.77 12.01
N GLU A 311 13.75 -4.10 13.15
CA GLU A 311 12.89 -2.98 13.55
C GLU A 311 13.12 -1.73 12.69
N TYR A 312 14.35 -1.48 12.21
CA TYR A 312 14.59 -0.42 11.20
C TYR A 312 13.87 -0.72 9.88
N PHE A 313 13.89 -1.97 9.41
CA PHE A 313 13.12 -2.36 8.22
C PHE A 313 11.62 -2.14 8.42
N TRP A 314 11.08 -2.52 9.58
CA TRP A 314 9.68 -2.30 9.91
C TRP A 314 9.30 -0.82 9.91
N LEU A 315 10.09 0.03 10.60
CA LEU A 315 9.89 1.49 10.62
C LEU A 315 9.97 2.10 9.22
N LEU A 316 10.97 1.72 8.42
CA LEU A 316 11.15 2.25 7.08
C LEU A 316 9.98 1.89 6.16
N LYS A 317 9.46 0.66 6.23
CA LYS A 317 8.26 0.27 5.48
C LYS A 317 7.05 1.14 5.85
N GLY A 318 6.82 1.33 7.16
CA GLY A 318 5.74 2.21 7.63
C GLY A 318 5.89 3.66 7.15
N ALA A 319 7.11 4.21 7.25
CA ALA A 319 7.43 5.55 6.77
C ALA A 319 7.21 5.69 5.26
N ILE A 320 7.65 4.71 4.45
CA ILE A 320 7.41 4.68 3.01
C ILE A 320 5.92 4.65 2.69
N THR A 321 5.14 3.79 3.35
CA THR A 321 3.68 3.69 3.13
C THR A 321 2.98 5.02 3.42
N ASN A 322 3.28 5.65 4.55
CA ASN A 322 2.70 6.94 4.91
C ASN A 322 3.13 8.04 3.93
N ALA A 323 4.41 8.08 3.55
CA ALA A 323 4.92 9.04 2.59
C ALA A 323 4.34 8.87 1.18
N MET A 324 4.06 7.63 0.75
CA MET A 324 3.36 7.37 -0.51
C MET A 324 1.95 7.97 -0.53
N GLN A 325 1.23 7.89 0.60
CA GLN A 325 -0.11 8.47 0.71
C GLN A 325 -0.07 10.01 0.72
N LEU A 326 0.95 10.61 1.35
CA LEU A 326 1.07 12.06 1.49
C LEU A 326 1.66 12.75 0.25
N PHE A 327 2.68 12.16 -0.37
CA PHE A 327 3.49 12.79 -1.42
C PHE A 327 3.38 12.08 -2.78
N GLY A 328 2.65 10.97 -2.86
CA GLY A 328 2.54 10.14 -4.06
C GLY A 328 3.74 9.22 -4.30
N SER A 329 3.51 8.12 -5.01
CA SER A 329 4.53 7.08 -5.29
C SER A 329 5.71 7.55 -6.16
N ASN A 330 5.52 8.62 -6.95
CA ASN A 330 6.55 9.15 -7.85
C ASN A 330 7.50 10.16 -7.17
N SER A 331 7.23 10.54 -5.92
CA SER A 331 8.09 11.46 -5.15
C SER A 331 9.55 10.95 -5.14
N PRO A 332 10.54 11.81 -5.44
CA PRO A 332 11.95 11.44 -5.38
C PRO A 332 12.37 10.86 -4.03
N LEU A 333 11.83 11.41 -2.93
CA LEU A 333 12.10 10.96 -1.56
C LEU A 333 11.58 9.53 -1.33
N VAL A 334 10.35 9.25 -1.76
CA VAL A 334 9.73 7.92 -1.66
C VAL A 334 10.52 6.91 -2.49
N ARG A 335 10.88 7.24 -3.74
CA ARG A 335 11.70 6.36 -4.60
C ARG A 335 13.08 6.10 -4.00
N GLN A 336 13.73 7.11 -3.42
CA GLN A 336 15.01 6.96 -2.75
C GLN A 336 14.91 6.01 -1.55
N ALA A 337 13.88 6.15 -0.71
CA ALA A 337 13.66 5.27 0.43
C ALA A 337 13.37 3.82 0.01
N ILE A 338 12.59 3.60 -1.04
CA ILE A 338 12.36 2.26 -1.64
C ILE A 338 13.69 1.66 -2.13
N ASN A 339 14.54 2.46 -2.78
CA ASN A 339 15.86 2.02 -3.23
C ASN A 339 16.77 1.66 -2.05
N THR A 340 16.74 2.44 -0.97
CA THR A 340 17.46 2.14 0.28
C THR A 340 17.00 0.81 0.88
N TYR A 341 15.68 0.61 1.01
CA TYR A 341 15.10 -0.65 1.49
C TYR A 341 15.53 -1.83 0.61
N THR A 342 15.38 -1.70 -0.71
CA THR A 342 15.69 -2.77 -1.68
C THR A 342 17.18 -3.11 -1.69
N GLY A 343 18.03 -2.09 -1.62
CA GLY A 343 19.48 -2.25 -1.53
C GLY A 343 19.91 -2.97 -0.24
N ALA A 344 19.30 -2.60 0.88
CA ALA A 344 19.55 -3.24 2.17
C ALA A 344 19.15 -4.73 2.17
N VAL A 345 17.92 -5.05 1.76
CA VAL A 345 17.44 -6.44 1.61
C VAL A 345 18.29 -7.23 0.59
N GLY A 346 18.84 -6.55 -0.42
CA GLY A 346 19.76 -7.11 -1.41
C GLY A 346 21.07 -7.66 -0.83
N LEU A 347 21.54 -7.16 0.32
CA LEU A 347 22.76 -7.65 0.98
C LEU A 347 22.61 -9.09 1.50
N ALA A 348 21.38 -9.52 1.79
CA ALA A 348 21.05 -10.85 2.26
C ALA A 348 20.36 -11.68 1.16
N SER A 349 20.87 -11.62 -0.07
CA SER A 349 20.21 -12.25 -1.22
C SER A 349 20.13 -13.78 -1.17
N SER A 350 21.13 -14.39 -0.54
CA SER A 350 21.16 -15.82 -0.26
C SER A 350 21.93 -16.09 1.02
N LEU A 351 21.53 -17.13 1.74
CA LEU A 351 22.30 -17.67 2.86
C LEU A 351 23.44 -18.60 2.42
N SER A 352 23.55 -18.94 1.13
CA SER A 352 24.63 -19.78 0.60
C SER A 352 25.87 -18.99 0.16
N ASN A 353 25.74 -17.70 -0.20
CA ASN A 353 26.84 -16.85 -0.65
C ASN A 353 27.03 -15.63 0.26
N LEU A 354 27.82 -15.79 1.31
CA LEU A 354 28.03 -14.76 2.34
C LEU A 354 29.38 -14.05 2.22
N ALA A 355 30.12 -14.28 1.12
CA ALA A 355 31.52 -13.92 1.01
C ALA A 355 31.78 -12.42 1.25
N SER A 356 30.84 -11.56 0.83
CA SER A 356 31.04 -10.12 0.95
C SER A 356 30.88 -9.60 2.37
N TYR A 357 29.73 -9.79 3.02
CA TYR A 357 29.51 -9.23 4.36
C TYR A 357 30.29 -9.97 5.46
N ARG A 358 30.71 -11.23 5.22
CA ARG A 358 31.64 -11.93 6.12
C ARG A 358 33.00 -11.24 6.20
N ARG A 359 33.47 -10.66 5.09
CA ARG A 359 34.76 -9.94 5.02
C ARG A 359 34.62 -8.48 5.39
N GLU A 360 33.45 -7.89 5.14
CA GLU A 360 33.19 -6.45 5.33
C GLU A 360 31.90 -6.21 6.15
N PRO A 361 31.94 -6.41 7.49
CA PRO A 361 30.79 -6.14 8.36
C PRO A 361 30.27 -4.69 8.28
N VAL A 362 31.14 -3.76 7.89
CA VAL A 362 30.82 -2.34 7.67
C VAL A 362 29.67 -2.18 6.66
N ARG A 363 29.48 -3.10 5.72
CA ARG A 363 28.37 -3.04 4.75
C ARG A 363 27.00 -3.07 5.43
N LEU A 364 26.81 -3.90 6.44
CA LEU A 364 25.55 -3.97 7.20
C LEU A 364 25.35 -2.72 8.06
N GLN A 365 26.42 -2.20 8.64
CA GLN A 365 26.39 -0.97 9.44
C GLN A 365 26.02 0.24 8.58
N THR A 366 26.63 0.37 7.38
CA THR A 366 26.32 1.43 6.41
C THR A 366 24.87 1.35 5.96
N ALA A 367 24.38 0.15 5.61
CA ALA A 367 22.99 0.00 5.19
C ALA A 367 21.98 0.28 6.32
N ARG A 368 22.25 -0.11 7.58
CA ARG A 368 21.44 0.29 8.74
C ARG A 368 21.38 1.82 8.88
N ARG A 369 22.53 2.50 8.74
CA ARG A 369 22.59 3.97 8.79
C ARG A 369 21.76 4.61 7.69
N GLN A 370 21.88 4.13 6.46
CA GLN A 370 21.08 4.63 5.33
C GLN A 370 19.58 4.43 5.56
N MET A 371 19.17 3.30 6.15
CA MET A 371 17.76 3.10 6.54
C MET A 371 17.31 4.10 7.60
N ALA A 372 18.15 4.38 8.60
CA ALA A 372 17.86 5.39 9.62
C ALA A 372 17.69 6.79 9.01
N GLU A 373 18.63 7.21 8.16
CA GLU A 373 18.56 8.49 7.43
C GLU A 373 17.31 8.57 6.53
N ALA A 374 16.93 7.47 5.88
CA ALA A 374 15.71 7.41 5.07
C ALA A 374 14.44 7.54 5.93
N ILE A 375 14.38 6.89 7.09
CA ILE A 375 13.29 7.06 8.06
C ILE A 375 13.21 8.53 8.47
N GLU A 376 14.32 9.15 8.90
CA GLU A 376 14.36 10.55 9.32
C GLU A 376 13.93 11.51 8.20
N SER A 377 14.23 11.20 6.93
CA SER A 377 13.84 12.02 5.78
C SER A 377 12.34 11.94 5.45
N LEU A 378 11.69 10.83 5.81
CA LEU A 378 10.27 10.59 5.52
C LEU A 378 9.37 10.89 6.72
N ASP A 379 9.91 10.79 7.93
CA ASP A 379 9.16 10.97 9.16
C ASP A 379 8.80 12.45 9.37
N THR A 380 7.51 12.70 9.58
CA THR A 380 7.00 14.04 9.89
C THR A 380 7.28 14.44 11.34
N GLY A 381 7.70 13.49 12.18
CA GLY A 381 7.89 13.65 13.63
C GLY A 381 6.58 13.51 14.42
N ALA A 382 5.43 13.35 13.76
CA ALA A 382 4.13 13.21 14.42
C ALA A 382 4.04 11.91 15.25
N PRO A 383 3.44 11.94 16.45
CA PRO A 383 3.28 10.74 17.26
C PRO A 383 2.38 9.68 16.60
N PHE A 384 2.73 8.40 16.73
CA PHE A 384 1.89 7.26 16.34
C PHE A 384 2.06 6.09 17.31
N PHE A 385 1.00 5.33 17.56
CA PHE A 385 1.05 4.17 18.45
C PHE A 385 1.65 2.94 17.75
N VAL A 386 2.57 2.28 18.45
CA VAL A 386 3.15 0.97 18.09
C VAL A 386 2.67 -0.15 19.02
N ARG A 387 2.14 0.23 20.19
CA ARG A 387 1.43 -0.66 21.11
C ARG A 387 0.19 0.04 21.65
N GLU A 388 -0.95 -0.49 21.29
CA GLU A 388 -2.24 -0.04 21.82
C GLU A 388 -2.53 -0.66 23.21
N PRO A 389 -3.26 0.05 24.08
CA PRO A 389 -3.71 -0.54 25.33
C PRO A 389 -4.74 -1.64 25.06
N LYS A 390 -4.63 -2.76 25.77
CA LYS A 390 -5.55 -3.89 25.65
C LYS A 390 -6.59 -3.88 26.77
N SER A 391 -7.82 -4.25 26.43
CA SER A 391 -8.88 -4.52 27.42
C SER A 391 -8.46 -5.60 28.41
N ARG A 392 -8.95 -5.51 29.65
CA ARG A 392 -8.62 -6.44 30.74
C ARG A 392 -9.87 -6.76 31.57
N ALA A 393 -9.96 -8.02 32.03
CA ALA A 393 -10.88 -8.45 33.08
C ALA A 393 -10.11 -8.65 34.39
N ILE A 394 -10.65 -8.21 35.53
CA ILE A 394 -9.94 -8.27 36.83
C ILE A 394 -10.89 -8.53 38.01
N ALA A 395 -10.42 -9.24 39.04
CA ALA A 395 -11.21 -9.46 40.26
C ALA A 395 -11.15 -8.25 41.20
N VAL A 396 -12.11 -8.16 42.14
CA VAL A 396 -12.13 -7.06 43.13
C VAL A 396 -10.86 -7.09 43.98
N GLY A 397 -10.22 -5.93 44.14
CA GLY A 397 -9.06 -5.76 45.00
C GLY A 397 -7.72 -6.06 44.33
N GLU A 398 -7.70 -6.59 43.11
CA GLU A 398 -6.47 -6.84 42.38
C GLU A 398 -5.86 -5.58 41.76
N THR A 399 -4.61 -5.68 41.32
CA THR A 399 -3.89 -4.62 40.59
C THR A 399 -3.83 -4.94 39.10
N VAL A 400 -4.16 -3.97 38.25
CA VAL A 400 -4.00 -4.04 36.79
C VAL A 400 -3.03 -2.96 36.32
N THR A 401 -2.28 -3.26 35.26
CA THR A 401 -1.52 -2.25 34.52
C THR A 401 -1.93 -2.26 33.05
N LEU A 402 -2.39 -1.11 32.56
CA LEU A 402 -2.58 -0.86 31.14
C LEU A 402 -1.29 -0.28 30.56
N TYR A 403 -0.87 -0.75 29.39
CA TYR A 403 0.36 -0.33 28.73
C TYR A 403 0.06 0.18 27.33
N SER A 404 0.73 1.26 26.94
CA SER A 404 0.70 1.76 25.58
C SER A 404 2.06 2.35 25.21
N GLU A 405 2.39 2.28 23.92
CA GLU A 405 3.65 2.76 23.40
C GLU A 405 3.41 3.53 22.10
N ALA A 406 3.83 4.79 22.09
CA ALA A 406 3.86 5.64 20.92
C ALA A 406 5.30 6.06 20.60
N LEU A 407 5.61 6.09 19.31
CA LEU A 407 6.83 6.66 18.76
C LEU A 407 6.52 8.03 18.15
N GLY A 408 7.55 8.85 18.00
CA GLY A 408 7.47 10.20 17.43
C GLY A 408 8.73 10.99 17.78
N TRP A 409 8.98 12.07 17.04
CA TRP A 409 10.12 12.94 17.27
C TRP A 409 9.73 14.43 17.29
N PRO A 410 9.98 15.16 18.40
CA PRO A 410 10.54 14.71 19.68
C PRO A 410 9.71 13.63 20.38
N GLN A 411 10.31 12.92 21.34
CA GLN A 411 9.66 11.80 22.04
C GLN A 411 8.30 12.22 22.63
N PRO A 412 7.21 11.46 22.37
CA PRO A 412 5.88 11.83 22.87
C PRO A 412 5.76 11.74 24.39
N THR A 413 4.97 12.65 24.96
CA THR A 413 4.46 12.59 26.34
C THR A 413 3.05 11.99 26.35
N TYR A 414 2.63 11.39 27.48
CA TYR A 414 1.37 10.66 27.59
C TYR A 414 0.40 11.36 28.54
N GLN A 415 -0.90 11.16 28.33
CA GLN A 415 -1.96 11.47 29.29
C GLN A 415 -3.07 10.43 29.18
N TRP A 416 -3.34 9.68 30.25
CA TRP A 416 -4.43 8.71 30.29
C TRP A 416 -5.77 9.35 30.61
N PHE A 417 -6.84 8.76 30.08
CA PHE A 417 -8.22 9.17 30.28
C PHE A 417 -9.06 7.97 30.74
N PHE A 418 -10.02 8.23 31.63
CA PHE A 418 -11.03 7.28 32.10
C PHE A 418 -12.42 7.86 31.82
N ASN A 419 -13.22 7.15 31.03
CA ASN A 419 -14.56 7.58 30.59
C ASN A 419 -14.59 9.03 30.05
N GLY A 420 -13.55 9.40 29.29
CA GLY A 420 -13.40 10.73 28.68
C GLY A 420 -12.76 11.80 29.57
N ALA A 421 -12.53 11.54 30.86
CA ALA A 421 -11.88 12.49 31.77
C ALA A 421 -10.40 12.14 32.01
N PRO A 422 -9.48 13.13 32.06
CA PRO A 422 -8.06 12.86 32.30
C PRO A 422 -7.83 12.29 33.70
N VAL A 423 -7.03 11.24 33.79
CA VAL A 423 -6.59 10.64 35.07
C VAL A 423 -5.40 11.45 35.60
N SER A 424 -5.56 12.04 36.77
CA SER A 424 -4.55 12.92 37.37
C SER A 424 -3.20 12.21 37.57
N GLY A 425 -2.11 12.82 37.08
CA GLY A 425 -0.75 12.30 37.21
C GLY A 425 -0.41 11.08 36.35
N ALA A 426 -1.35 10.57 35.57
CA ALA A 426 -1.15 9.42 34.70
C ALA A 426 -0.50 9.83 33.37
N THR A 427 0.79 10.15 33.41
CA THR A 427 1.56 10.68 32.26
C THR A 427 2.64 9.74 31.72
N ASN A 428 2.65 8.49 32.20
CA ASN A 428 3.58 7.47 31.75
C ASN A 428 2.96 6.59 30.65
N GLN A 429 3.80 5.85 29.94
CA GLN A 429 3.38 4.78 29.00
C GLN A 429 2.50 3.70 29.64
N SER A 430 2.58 3.56 30.97
CA SER A 430 1.75 2.63 31.73
C SER A 430 0.86 3.35 32.75
N LEU A 431 -0.34 2.79 32.93
CA LEU A 431 -1.28 3.18 33.97
C LEU A 431 -1.50 1.97 34.89
N THR A 432 -1.00 2.06 36.12
CA THR A 432 -1.23 1.03 37.15
C THR A 432 -2.36 1.45 38.07
N LEU A 433 -3.39 0.61 38.16
CA LEU A 433 -4.53 0.77 39.06
C LEU A 433 -4.45 -0.33 40.10
N THR A 434 -4.50 0.04 41.38
CA THR A 434 -4.44 -0.89 42.52
C THR A 434 -5.81 -0.97 43.19
N ASN A 435 -6.09 -2.08 43.87
CA ASN A 435 -7.35 -2.31 44.59
C ASN A 435 -8.58 -2.06 43.71
N VAL A 436 -8.56 -2.60 42.48
CA VAL A 436 -9.56 -2.32 41.45
C VAL A 436 -10.93 -2.85 41.86
N GLY A 437 -11.97 -2.03 41.75
CA GLY A 437 -13.36 -2.40 41.99
C GLY A 437 -14.31 -1.76 40.97
N PRO A 438 -15.64 -1.80 41.21
CA PRO A 438 -16.65 -1.25 40.30
C PRO A 438 -16.40 0.20 39.87
N ALA A 439 -15.82 1.03 40.74
CA ALA A 439 -15.55 2.43 40.46
C ALA A 439 -14.44 2.67 39.42
N GLN A 440 -13.55 1.70 39.22
CA GLN A 440 -12.48 1.75 38.24
C GLN A 440 -12.85 0.99 36.95
N ALA A 441 -14.01 0.34 36.89
CA ALA A 441 -14.46 -0.30 35.66
C ALA A 441 -14.94 0.75 34.65
N GLY A 442 -14.58 0.57 33.38
CA GLY A 442 -14.96 1.49 32.31
C GLY A 442 -13.97 1.51 31.15
N TYR A 443 -13.94 2.63 30.44
CA TYR A 443 -13.18 2.80 29.21
C TYR A 443 -11.96 3.67 29.43
N TYR A 444 -10.80 3.16 29.06
CA TYR A 444 -9.52 3.83 29.15
C TYR A 444 -8.94 4.08 27.76
N HIS A 445 -8.37 5.25 27.56
CA HIS A 445 -7.53 5.54 26.39
C HIS A 445 -6.39 6.47 26.82
N VAL A 446 -5.38 6.62 25.98
CA VAL A 446 -4.24 7.50 26.23
C VAL A 446 -4.00 8.37 25.02
N VAL A 447 -3.67 9.64 25.28
CA VAL A 447 -3.23 10.58 24.24
C VAL A 447 -1.72 10.70 24.33
N ALA A 448 -1.04 10.45 23.22
CA ALA A 448 0.39 10.68 23.07
C ALA A 448 0.60 11.97 22.26
N SER A 449 1.45 12.88 22.75
CA SER A 449 1.63 14.20 22.14
C SER A 449 3.07 14.71 22.18
N ASN A 450 3.46 15.45 21.15
CA ASN A 450 4.70 16.23 21.08
C ASN A 450 4.44 17.58 20.40
N ILE A 451 5.49 18.32 20.07
CA ILE A 451 5.36 19.64 19.42
C ILE A 451 4.81 19.59 17.99
N VAL A 452 4.84 18.44 17.33
CA VAL A 452 4.35 18.24 15.95
C VAL A 452 2.86 17.93 15.96
N GLY A 453 2.37 17.19 16.97
CA GLY A 453 0.95 16.87 17.07
C GLY A 453 0.62 15.91 18.21
N SER A 454 -0.59 15.37 18.15
CA SER A 454 -1.10 14.40 19.13
C SER A 454 -1.90 13.30 18.44
N VAL A 455 -1.82 12.09 18.98
CA VAL A 455 -2.60 10.91 18.55
C VAL A 455 -3.30 10.29 19.76
N THR A 456 -4.50 9.76 19.55
CA THR A 456 -5.29 9.08 20.60
C THR A 456 -5.26 7.58 20.35
N SER A 457 -5.03 6.80 21.41
CA SER A 457 -4.98 5.34 21.33
C SER A 457 -6.34 4.73 21.03
N ALA A 458 -6.36 3.46 20.66
CA ALA A 458 -7.56 2.65 20.77
C ALA A 458 -8.08 2.62 22.22
N VAL A 459 -9.38 2.35 22.38
CA VAL A 459 -10.02 2.29 23.69
C VAL A 459 -9.88 0.89 24.30
N ALA A 460 -9.29 0.80 25.49
CA ALA A 460 -9.24 -0.40 26.30
C ALA A 460 -10.38 -0.40 27.33
N ARG A 461 -11.13 -1.51 27.43
CA ARG A 461 -12.14 -1.68 28.49
C ARG A 461 -11.53 -2.40 29.68
N LEU A 462 -11.62 -1.80 30.86
CA LEU A 462 -11.39 -2.49 32.13
C LEU A 462 -12.74 -2.97 32.67
N ALA A 463 -12.96 -4.28 32.67
CA ALA A 463 -14.16 -4.89 33.21
C ALA A 463 -13.82 -5.65 34.50
N GLY A 464 -14.74 -5.62 35.46
CA GLY A 464 -14.61 -6.45 36.64
C GLY A 464 -15.19 -7.84 36.40
N ARG A 465 -14.53 -8.89 36.91
CA ARG A 465 -15.09 -10.26 36.93
C ARG A 465 -16.41 -10.32 37.72
N TRP A 466 -16.67 -9.38 38.62
CA TRP A 466 -17.97 -9.26 39.30
C TRP A 466 -19.12 -8.91 38.34
N ALA A 467 -18.83 -8.34 37.16
CA ALA A 467 -19.84 -8.15 36.11
C ALA A 467 -20.33 -9.49 35.53
N ASP A 468 -19.60 -10.59 35.77
CA ASP A 468 -19.97 -11.94 35.35
C ASP A 468 -20.84 -12.66 36.40
N THR A 469 -21.20 -12.01 37.52
CA THR A 469 -22.30 -12.47 38.39
C THR A 469 -23.60 -12.52 37.59
N PRO A 470 -24.55 -13.42 37.91
CA PRO A 470 -25.79 -13.49 37.15
C PRO A 470 -26.50 -12.15 37.23
N GLN A 471 -26.79 -11.55 36.07
CA GLN A 471 -27.50 -10.28 35.99
C GLN A 471 -28.95 -10.56 35.62
N ILE A 472 -29.89 -10.12 36.45
CA ILE A 472 -31.32 -10.23 36.13
C ILE A 472 -31.63 -9.20 35.03
N ILE A 473 -31.93 -9.69 33.84
CA ILE A 473 -32.30 -8.87 32.68
C ILE A 473 -33.81 -8.86 32.45
N ALA A 474 -34.55 -9.79 33.04
CA ALA A 474 -36.00 -9.71 33.14
C ALA A 474 -36.42 -10.21 34.52
N GLU A 475 -36.95 -9.28 35.29
CA GLU A 475 -37.56 -9.57 36.58
C GLU A 475 -38.84 -10.40 36.40
N PRO A 476 -39.16 -11.33 37.32
CA PRO A 476 -40.47 -11.95 37.33
C PRO A 476 -41.54 -10.85 37.41
N ALA A 477 -42.57 -10.96 36.58
CA ALA A 477 -43.65 -10.00 36.50
C ALA A 477 -44.82 -10.40 37.38
N ASP A 478 -45.49 -9.40 37.96
CA ASP A 478 -46.82 -9.60 38.51
C ASP A 478 -47.69 -10.26 37.43
N SER A 479 -48.42 -11.28 37.84
CA SER A 479 -49.22 -12.08 36.94
C SER A 479 -50.66 -11.98 37.37
N VAL A 480 -51.50 -11.46 36.49
CA VAL A 480 -52.95 -11.57 36.65
C VAL A 480 -53.42 -12.70 35.74
N ARG A 481 -54.04 -13.74 36.29
CA ARG A 481 -54.49 -14.91 35.53
C ARG A 481 -55.95 -15.16 35.72
N TYR A 482 -56.56 -15.79 34.74
CA TYR A 482 -57.94 -16.18 34.87
C TYR A 482 -58.05 -17.53 35.57
N GLU A 483 -59.13 -17.78 36.31
CA GLU A 483 -59.30 -19.05 37.01
C GLU A 483 -59.19 -20.23 36.03
N GLY A 484 -58.45 -21.27 36.43
CA GLY A 484 -58.14 -22.43 35.58
C GLY A 484 -57.01 -22.22 34.57
N ALA A 485 -56.44 -21.02 34.46
CA ALA A 485 -55.29 -20.76 33.61
C ALA A 485 -53.97 -21.26 34.23
N THR A 486 -52.87 -21.14 33.48
CA THR A 486 -51.52 -21.42 33.97
C THR A 486 -50.81 -20.10 34.27
N ALA A 487 -50.25 -19.96 35.48
CA ALA A 487 -49.32 -18.89 35.81
C ALA A 487 -47.88 -19.37 35.60
N VAL A 488 -47.06 -18.51 35.04
CA VAL A 488 -45.63 -18.76 34.86
C VAL A 488 -44.90 -17.56 35.45
N PHE A 489 -44.01 -17.82 36.41
CA PHE A 489 -43.02 -16.84 36.83
C PHE A 489 -41.70 -17.26 36.21
N SER A 490 -41.18 -16.40 35.35
CA SER A 490 -39.87 -16.57 34.74
C SER A 490 -39.00 -15.40 35.12
N VAL A 491 -37.76 -15.69 35.43
CA VAL A 491 -36.69 -14.69 35.48
C VAL A 491 -35.83 -14.92 34.24
N ALA A 492 -35.38 -13.86 33.59
CA ALA A 492 -34.27 -13.97 32.66
C ALA A 492 -33.05 -13.39 33.34
N ALA A 493 -31.98 -14.17 33.41
CA ALA A 493 -30.70 -13.69 33.84
C ALA A 493 -29.65 -14.04 32.79
N VAL A 494 -28.74 -13.11 32.56
CA VAL A 494 -27.53 -13.38 31.76
C VAL A 494 -26.41 -13.71 32.71
N SER A 495 -25.68 -14.76 32.39
CA SER A 495 -24.43 -15.08 33.06
C SER A 495 -23.53 -15.78 32.06
N ALA A 496 -22.25 -15.42 32.05
CA ALA A 496 -21.22 -16.10 31.27
C ALA A 496 -20.86 -17.48 31.88
N LEU A 497 -21.36 -17.79 33.08
CA LEU A 497 -21.08 -19.00 33.82
C LEU A 497 -22.39 -19.76 34.13
N PRO A 498 -22.34 -21.09 34.32
CA PRO A 498 -23.52 -21.87 34.68
C PRO A 498 -24.22 -21.32 35.93
N THR A 499 -25.56 -21.23 35.88
CA THR A 499 -26.39 -20.63 36.93
C THR A 499 -27.27 -21.66 37.64
N GLY A 500 -27.49 -21.47 38.94
CA GLY A 500 -28.49 -22.18 39.75
C GLY A 500 -29.60 -21.23 40.21
N TYR A 501 -30.84 -21.73 40.38
CA TYR A 501 -32.04 -20.94 40.67
C TYR A 501 -32.83 -21.49 41.89
N THR A 502 -33.17 -20.63 42.84
CA THR A 502 -33.97 -20.99 44.02
C THR A 502 -35.19 -20.09 44.14
N TRP A 503 -36.38 -20.64 43.93
CA TRP A 503 -37.66 -19.92 43.98
C TRP A 503 -38.29 -19.94 45.36
N LEU A 504 -38.84 -18.81 45.78
CA LEU A 504 -39.49 -18.55 47.06
C LEU A 504 -40.97 -18.22 46.85
N PHE A 505 -41.86 -18.72 47.72
CA PHE A 505 -43.27 -18.36 47.81
C PHE A 505 -43.58 -17.85 49.22
N ASN A 506 -44.08 -16.62 49.33
CA ASN A 506 -44.34 -15.95 50.62
C ASN A 506 -43.16 -16.04 51.61
N GLY A 507 -41.94 -15.96 51.09
CA GLY A 507 -40.69 -16.01 51.87
C GLY A 507 -40.16 -17.42 52.21
N ALA A 508 -40.89 -18.49 51.91
CA ALA A 508 -40.44 -19.87 52.10
C ALA A 508 -39.93 -20.49 50.78
N VAL A 509 -38.97 -21.42 50.86
CA VAL A 509 -38.47 -22.14 49.67
C VAL A 509 -39.61 -22.93 49.03
N PHE A 510 -39.92 -22.58 47.79
CA PHE A 510 -40.93 -23.22 46.97
C PHE A 510 -40.32 -24.31 46.10
N SER A 511 -39.17 -24.04 45.48
CA SER A 511 -38.40 -25.03 44.72
C SER A 511 -36.93 -24.64 44.55
N THR A 512 -36.03 -25.62 44.60
CA THR A 512 -34.61 -25.48 44.23
C THR A 512 -34.36 -26.25 42.93
N ASN A 513 -34.05 -25.57 41.83
CA ASN A 513 -33.88 -26.19 40.50
C ASN A 513 -32.83 -25.45 39.65
N SER A 514 -32.39 -26.05 38.54
CA SER A 514 -31.55 -25.37 37.53
C SER A 514 -32.32 -24.42 36.60
N ASN A 515 -33.64 -24.31 36.76
CA ASN A 515 -34.53 -23.68 35.78
C ASN A 515 -34.89 -22.25 36.16
N SER A 516 -34.79 -21.36 35.17
CA SER A 516 -35.10 -19.93 35.27
C SER A 516 -36.59 -19.59 35.33
N ALA A 517 -37.48 -20.60 35.39
CA ALA A 517 -38.91 -20.39 35.51
C ALA A 517 -39.59 -21.48 36.34
N ILE A 518 -40.69 -21.09 36.99
CA ILE A 518 -41.65 -21.99 37.64
C ILE A 518 -43.01 -21.87 36.95
N VAL A 519 -43.69 -23.01 36.81
CA VAL A 519 -45.00 -23.13 36.17
C VAL A 519 -46.01 -23.63 37.19
N ILE A 520 -47.10 -22.90 37.35
CA ILE A 520 -48.21 -23.21 38.25
C ILE A 520 -49.44 -23.39 37.36
N VAL A 521 -49.89 -24.64 37.18
CA VAL A 521 -51.05 -24.99 36.34
C VAL A 521 -52.35 -24.96 37.15
N ASN A 522 -53.49 -24.81 36.46
CA ASN A 522 -54.83 -24.75 37.07
C ASN A 522 -54.90 -23.77 38.25
N VAL A 523 -54.49 -22.52 38.01
CA VAL A 523 -54.41 -21.52 39.07
C VAL A 523 -55.80 -21.23 39.62
N SER A 524 -55.91 -21.36 40.94
CA SER A 524 -57.05 -20.92 41.74
C SER A 524 -56.58 -19.84 42.71
N THR A 525 -57.52 -19.28 43.46
CA THR A 525 -57.25 -18.21 44.43
C THR A 525 -56.23 -18.59 45.51
N GLN A 526 -55.99 -19.88 45.77
CA GLN A 526 -55.00 -20.35 46.76
C GLN A 526 -53.53 -20.17 46.33
N HIS A 527 -53.28 -20.00 45.03
CA HIS A 527 -51.96 -19.72 44.49
C HIS A 527 -51.69 -18.21 44.44
N ALA A 528 -52.66 -17.36 44.80
CA ALA A 528 -52.45 -15.93 44.89
C ALA A 528 -51.49 -15.59 46.04
N GLY A 529 -50.47 -14.80 45.75
CA GLY A 529 -49.40 -14.51 46.72
C GLY A 529 -48.14 -13.99 46.03
N THR A 530 -47.04 -13.94 46.78
CA THR A 530 -45.78 -13.33 46.32
C THR A 530 -44.70 -14.38 46.01
N TYR A 531 -43.95 -14.15 44.93
CA TYR A 531 -42.91 -15.03 44.40
C TYR A 531 -41.63 -14.24 44.09
N CYS A 532 -40.46 -14.77 44.44
CA CYS A 532 -39.15 -14.24 44.01
C CYS A 532 -38.12 -15.37 43.85
N VAL A 533 -36.98 -15.10 43.22
CA VAL A 533 -35.93 -16.10 42.94
C VAL A 533 -34.53 -15.58 43.28
N VAL A 534 -33.72 -16.46 43.85
CA VAL A 534 -32.29 -16.26 44.10
C VAL A 534 -31.50 -17.02 43.04
N ILE A 535 -30.59 -16.34 42.33
CA ILE A 535 -29.80 -16.87 41.22
C ILE A 535 -28.32 -16.81 41.59
N SER A 536 -27.59 -17.91 41.43
CA SER A 536 -26.18 -18.02 41.81
C SER A 536 -25.33 -18.60 40.69
N ASN A 537 -24.06 -18.17 40.59
CA ASN A 537 -23.01 -18.86 39.84
C ASN A 537 -21.72 -18.95 40.70
N SER A 538 -20.62 -19.42 40.11
CA SER A 538 -19.33 -19.55 40.81
C SER A 538 -18.67 -18.21 41.20
N VAL A 539 -19.21 -17.07 40.76
CA VAL A 539 -18.69 -15.72 41.02
C VAL A 539 -19.56 -14.95 42.02
N GLY A 540 -20.87 -15.25 42.12
CA GLY A 540 -21.74 -14.59 43.10
C GLY A 540 -23.24 -14.91 42.96
N VAL A 541 -24.07 -14.13 43.68
CA VAL A 541 -25.52 -14.33 43.82
C VAL A 541 -26.30 -13.03 43.60
N VAL A 542 -27.46 -13.12 42.96
CA VAL A 542 -28.44 -12.02 42.82
C VAL A 542 -29.85 -12.50 43.21
N THR A 543 -30.69 -11.63 43.77
CA THR A 543 -32.09 -11.95 44.11
C THR A 543 -33.02 -11.05 43.31
N SER A 544 -34.07 -11.63 42.74
CA SER A 544 -35.08 -10.91 41.95
C SER A 544 -35.95 -10.00 42.80
N ARG A 545 -36.67 -9.10 42.14
CA ARG A 545 -37.84 -8.46 42.76
C ARG A 545 -38.91 -9.49 43.12
N VAL A 546 -39.82 -9.07 43.99
CA VAL A 546 -41.02 -9.81 44.35
C VAL A 546 -42.11 -9.58 43.30
N ALA A 547 -42.72 -10.66 42.81
CA ALA A 547 -43.82 -10.67 41.85
C ALA A 547 -45.08 -11.28 42.47
N THR A 548 -46.25 -10.71 42.16
CA THR A 548 -47.54 -11.06 42.77
C THR A 548 -48.44 -11.80 41.77
N LEU A 549 -49.02 -12.94 42.16
CA LEU A 549 -50.08 -13.61 41.40
C LEU A 549 -51.48 -13.13 41.86
N THR A 550 -52.27 -12.56 40.95
CA THR A 550 -53.70 -12.21 41.12
C THR A 550 -54.56 -13.07 40.18
N VAL A 551 -55.76 -13.52 40.60
CA VAL A 551 -56.63 -14.39 39.76
C VAL A 551 -58.01 -13.74 39.47
N LEU A 552 -58.49 -13.71 38.20
CA LEU A 552 -59.68 -13.02 37.63
C LEU A 552 -60.58 -13.98 36.75
N PRO A 553 -61.61 -13.53 35.95
CA PRO A 553 -62.30 -14.30 34.84
C PRO A 553 -62.18 -13.82 33.31
N GLN A 554 -62.01 -14.70 32.26
CA GLN A 554 -61.37 -14.52 30.86
C GLN A 554 -62.03 -13.68 29.67
N PRO A 555 -61.24 -13.06 28.71
CA PRO A 555 -61.62 -12.44 27.38
C PRO A 555 -60.77 -12.80 26.06
N ILE A 556 -61.14 -12.32 24.83
CA ILE A 556 -60.82 -12.80 23.40
C ILE A 556 -59.66 -12.08 22.59
N ILE A 557 -58.93 -12.76 21.64
CA ILE A 557 -57.73 -12.31 20.81
C ILE A 557 -57.78 -12.68 19.27
N PHE A 558 -57.11 -11.95 18.32
CA PHE A 558 -56.99 -12.25 16.84
C PHE A 558 -55.57 -12.03 16.19
N PRO A 559 -55.21 -12.62 15.01
CA PRO A 559 -53.83 -12.70 14.45
C PRO A 559 -53.24 -11.39 13.85
N PRO A 560 -51.91 -11.30 13.62
CA PRO A 560 -51.24 -10.12 13.02
C PRO A 560 -51.25 -10.10 11.48
N VAL A 561 -51.11 -8.91 10.88
CA VAL A 561 -51.12 -8.66 9.42
C VAL A 561 -49.96 -7.76 8.98
N ILE A 562 -49.17 -8.19 7.97
CA ILE A 562 -48.07 -7.40 7.38
C ILE A 562 -48.64 -6.30 6.48
N VAL A 563 -48.27 -5.04 6.74
CA VAL A 563 -48.72 -3.86 5.99
C VAL A 563 -47.66 -3.41 4.97
N LYS A 564 -46.37 -3.60 5.26
CA LYS A 564 -45.26 -3.27 4.34
C LYS A 564 -44.08 -4.23 4.54
N SER A 565 -43.57 -4.80 3.43
CA SER A 565 -42.39 -5.69 3.41
C SER A 565 -41.08 -4.93 3.16
N PRO A 566 -39.91 -5.51 3.53
CA PRO A 566 -38.59 -4.94 3.22
C PRO A 566 -38.29 -4.89 1.72
N THR A 567 -37.35 -4.04 1.29
CA THR A 567 -36.99 -3.83 -0.12
C THR A 567 -35.54 -4.19 -0.42
N ASN A 568 -35.26 -4.62 -1.66
CA ASN A 568 -33.92 -5.00 -2.13
C ASN A 568 -32.89 -3.87 -1.98
N GLN A 569 -31.62 -4.24 -1.80
CA GLN A 569 -30.48 -3.32 -1.62
C GLN A 569 -29.26 -3.80 -2.43
N VAL A 570 -28.48 -2.88 -2.98
CA VAL A 570 -27.22 -3.16 -3.71
C VAL A 570 -26.12 -2.27 -3.12
N VAL A 571 -25.02 -2.85 -2.65
CA VAL A 571 -23.94 -2.09 -1.99
C VAL A 571 -22.54 -2.63 -2.35
N SER A 572 -21.52 -1.80 -2.15
CA SER A 572 -20.12 -2.23 -2.25
C SER A 572 -19.62 -2.81 -0.92
N PRO A 573 -18.60 -3.69 -0.93
CA PRO A 573 -17.97 -4.19 0.29
C PRO A 573 -17.52 -3.04 1.20
N GLY A 574 -17.75 -3.17 2.50
CA GLY A 574 -17.49 -2.14 3.51
C GLY A 574 -18.65 -1.20 3.83
N SER A 575 -19.76 -1.25 3.09
CA SER A 575 -20.93 -0.39 3.33
C SER A 575 -21.81 -0.90 4.49
N ASP A 576 -22.64 -0.03 5.08
CA ASP A 576 -23.68 -0.42 6.04
C ASP A 576 -25.08 -0.45 5.37
N VAL A 577 -25.95 -1.40 5.72
CA VAL A 577 -27.29 -1.61 5.12
C VAL A 577 -28.37 -1.70 6.20
N THR A 578 -29.56 -1.14 5.93
CA THR A 578 -30.74 -1.23 6.81
C THR A 578 -31.98 -1.74 6.07
N MET A 579 -32.77 -2.64 6.69
CA MET A 579 -34.05 -3.19 6.17
C MET A 579 -35.16 -3.09 7.23
N SER A 580 -36.42 -2.86 6.85
CA SER A 580 -37.55 -2.67 7.81
C SER A 580 -38.88 -3.28 7.36
N VAL A 581 -39.78 -3.56 8.32
CA VAL A 581 -41.15 -4.11 8.12
C VAL A 581 -42.21 -3.31 8.91
N THR A 582 -43.48 -3.32 8.48
CA THR A 582 -44.60 -2.68 9.20
C THR A 582 -45.78 -3.64 9.40
N VAL A 583 -46.39 -3.71 10.61
CA VAL A 583 -47.39 -4.72 11.01
C VAL A 583 -48.59 -4.11 11.76
N ARG A 584 -49.78 -4.71 11.60
CA ARG A 584 -51.00 -4.42 12.39
C ARG A 584 -51.51 -5.68 13.10
N GLY A 585 -51.73 -5.62 14.42
CA GLY A 585 -52.36 -6.71 15.19
C GLY A 585 -52.39 -6.44 16.71
N PRO A 586 -53.18 -7.17 17.51
CA PRO A 586 -53.18 -7.08 18.96
C PRO A 586 -51.84 -7.54 19.54
N SER A 587 -51.32 -6.79 20.50
CA SER A 587 -50.10 -7.12 21.23
C SER A 587 -50.25 -8.40 22.06
N PRO A 588 -49.15 -9.13 22.34
CA PRO A 588 -47.78 -8.83 21.93
C PRO A 588 -47.46 -9.33 20.50
N LEU A 589 -46.81 -8.47 19.71
CA LEU A 589 -46.21 -8.84 18.42
C LEU A 589 -44.74 -9.23 18.64
N LYS A 590 -44.28 -10.35 18.08
CA LYS A 590 -42.86 -10.77 18.09
C LYS A 590 -42.33 -10.89 16.67
N TYR A 591 -41.16 -10.33 16.39
CA TYR A 591 -40.51 -10.36 15.07
C TYR A 591 -39.32 -11.30 15.09
N GLN A 592 -39.02 -11.94 13.95
CA GLN A 592 -37.82 -12.75 13.76
C GLN A 592 -37.36 -12.69 12.30
N TRP A 593 -36.14 -12.21 12.07
CA TRP A 593 -35.54 -12.15 10.73
C TRP A 593 -34.82 -13.45 10.35
N TYR A 594 -34.77 -13.71 9.05
CA TYR A 594 -34.12 -14.85 8.43
C TYR A 594 -33.27 -14.39 7.24
N PHE A 595 -32.12 -15.01 7.05
CA PHE A 595 -31.23 -14.89 5.89
C PHE A 595 -31.35 -16.13 5.00
N ASN A 596 -31.29 -15.95 3.69
CA ASN A 596 -31.58 -16.97 2.68
C ASN A 596 -32.85 -17.77 2.98
N LEU A 597 -33.89 -17.06 3.44
CA LEU A 597 -35.23 -17.57 3.77
C LEU A 597 -35.32 -18.53 4.97
N THR A 598 -34.25 -19.25 5.31
CA THR A 598 -34.27 -20.30 6.36
C THR A 598 -33.26 -20.10 7.47
N ASN A 599 -32.19 -19.33 7.25
CA ASN A 599 -31.12 -19.16 8.24
C ASN A 599 -31.57 -18.14 9.28
N LEU A 600 -31.80 -18.62 10.49
CA LEU A 600 -32.24 -17.79 11.61
C LEU A 600 -31.18 -16.73 11.94
N LEU A 601 -31.59 -15.47 12.01
CA LEU A 601 -30.76 -14.38 12.52
C LEU A 601 -31.12 -14.14 13.99
N ASP A 602 -30.50 -14.92 14.88
CA ASP A 602 -30.89 -15.04 16.30
C ASP A 602 -31.00 -13.71 17.05
N ALA A 603 -30.19 -12.71 16.70
CA ALA A 603 -30.18 -11.39 17.32
C ALA A 603 -31.15 -10.38 16.69
N SER A 604 -31.78 -10.73 15.57
CA SER A 604 -32.58 -9.81 14.75
C SER A 604 -34.07 -10.03 15.00
N THR A 605 -34.56 -9.47 16.11
CA THR A 605 -35.94 -9.64 16.61
C THR A 605 -36.75 -8.34 16.66
N ASN A 606 -36.22 -7.28 16.05
CA ASN A 606 -36.86 -5.97 15.94
C ASN A 606 -37.51 -5.78 14.55
N GLU A 607 -38.30 -4.72 14.40
CA GLU A 607 -38.91 -4.35 13.12
C GLU A 607 -37.89 -3.84 12.08
N VAL A 608 -36.66 -3.51 12.50
CA VAL A 608 -35.53 -3.06 11.65
C VAL A 608 -34.31 -3.98 11.82
N LEU A 609 -33.69 -4.37 10.70
CA LEU A 609 -32.44 -5.11 10.61
C LEU A 609 -31.32 -4.18 10.10
N VAL A 610 -30.16 -4.16 10.76
CA VAL A 610 -28.96 -3.39 10.37
C VAL A 610 -27.78 -4.36 10.18
N ILE A 611 -27.06 -4.22 9.06
CA ILE A 611 -25.86 -5.01 8.73
C ILE A 611 -24.73 -4.01 8.47
N THR A 612 -23.68 -4.03 9.28
CA THR A 612 -22.53 -3.11 9.15
C THR A 612 -21.33 -3.78 8.49
N ASN A 613 -20.49 -2.99 7.80
CA ASN A 613 -19.28 -3.47 7.11
C ASN A 613 -19.57 -4.67 6.20
N VAL A 614 -20.57 -4.53 5.33
CA VAL A 614 -21.09 -5.57 4.45
C VAL A 614 -19.95 -6.19 3.64
N GLN A 615 -19.99 -7.52 3.54
CA GLN A 615 -19.01 -8.35 2.81
C GLN A 615 -19.78 -9.23 1.85
N GLU A 616 -19.12 -9.83 0.87
CA GLU A 616 -19.79 -10.67 -0.14
C GLU A 616 -20.63 -11.80 0.49
N TYR A 617 -20.18 -12.39 1.60
CA TYR A 617 -20.92 -13.45 2.31
C TYR A 617 -22.22 -12.99 2.99
N HIS A 618 -22.48 -11.68 3.07
CA HIS A 618 -23.74 -11.11 3.53
C HIS A 618 -24.80 -11.02 2.41
N ALA A 619 -24.42 -11.23 1.14
CA ALA A 619 -25.34 -11.19 0.01
C ALA A 619 -26.36 -12.35 0.05
N GLY A 620 -27.63 -12.06 -0.17
CA GLY A 620 -28.70 -13.06 -0.13
C GLY A 620 -30.08 -12.49 0.21
N ALA A 621 -31.06 -13.36 0.43
CA ALA A 621 -32.46 -12.98 0.66
C ALA A 621 -32.79 -12.83 2.15
N TYR A 622 -33.44 -11.74 2.54
CA TYR A 622 -33.83 -11.47 3.92
C TYR A 622 -35.36 -11.37 4.07
N SER A 623 -35.95 -12.06 5.04
CA SER A 623 -37.39 -12.01 5.34
C SER A 623 -37.65 -12.01 6.85
N VAL A 624 -38.87 -11.64 7.28
CA VAL A 624 -39.24 -11.57 8.70
C VAL A 624 -40.60 -12.23 8.98
N VAL A 625 -40.70 -12.96 10.08
CA VAL A 625 -41.94 -13.58 10.59
C VAL A 625 -42.41 -12.82 11.83
N VAL A 626 -43.71 -12.51 11.89
CA VAL A 626 -44.33 -11.76 12.98
C VAL A 626 -45.48 -12.54 13.61
N THR A 627 -45.45 -12.74 14.92
CA THR A 627 -46.40 -13.62 15.64
C THR A 627 -47.11 -12.89 16.77
N ASN A 628 -48.34 -13.30 17.06
CA ASN A 628 -49.06 -13.02 18.30
C ASN A 628 -49.81 -14.29 18.77
N PRO A 629 -50.48 -14.27 19.94
CA PRO A 629 -51.15 -15.47 20.48
C PRO A 629 -52.25 -16.08 19.60
N ALA A 630 -52.76 -15.37 18.59
CA ALA A 630 -53.79 -15.86 17.68
C ALA A 630 -53.24 -16.30 16.32
N GLY A 631 -51.98 -16.00 15.97
CA GLY A 631 -51.35 -16.50 14.75
C GLY A 631 -50.09 -15.76 14.30
N ALA A 632 -49.68 -15.98 13.05
CA ALA A 632 -48.43 -15.47 12.48
C ALA A 632 -48.62 -14.89 11.06
N ALA A 633 -47.74 -13.98 10.65
CA ALA A 633 -47.63 -13.46 9.28
C ALA A 633 -46.16 -13.30 8.86
N THR A 634 -45.84 -13.61 7.60
CA THR A 634 -44.46 -13.58 7.05
C THR A 634 -44.36 -12.54 5.94
N SER A 635 -43.26 -11.77 5.89
CA SER A 635 -43.01 -10.78 4.85
C SER A 635 -42.57 -11.40 3.51
N ALA A 636 -42.67 -10.64 2.42
CA ALA A 636 -41.93 -10.96 1.20
C ALA A 636 -40.40 -10.78 1.43
N PRO A 637 -39.53 -11.53 0.71
CA PRO A 637 -38.09 -11.41 0.87
C PRO A 637 -37.50 -10.19 0.14
N ALA A 638 -36.48 -9.58 0.74
CA ALA A 638 -35.64 -8.54 0.16
C ALA A 638 -34.24 -9.09 -0.17
N ILE A 639 -33.73 -8.83 -1.37
CA ILE A 639 -32.41 -9.29 -1.83
C ILE A 639 -31.34 -8.23 -1.52
N LEU A 640 -30.28 -8.62 -0.81
CA LEU A 640 -29.03 -7.86 -0.69
C LEU A 640 -28.02 -8.36 -1.72
N MET A 641 -27.57 -7.47 -2.60
CA MET A 641 -26.50 -7.71 -3.56
C MET A 641 -25.24 -6.96 -3.14
N VAL A 642 -24.08 -7.62 -3.18
CA VAL A 642 -22.77 -7.02 -2.90
C VAL A 642 -21.91 -7.05 -4.16
N LEU A 643 -21.35 -5.90 -4.56
CA LEU A 643 -20.56 -5.77 -5.80
C LEU A 643 -19.12 -6.31 -5.61
N PRO A 644 -18.54 -7.05 -6.59
CA PRO A 644 -17.18 -7.60 -6.47
C PRO A 644 -16.07 -6.57 -6.73
N TYR A 645 -14.85 -6.82 -6.22
CA TYR A 645 -13.64 -6.05 -6.55
C TYR A 645 -13.18 -6.31 -8.00
N VAL A 646 -12.86 -5.24 -8.73
CA VAL A 646 -12.49 -5.27 -10.16
C VAL A 646 -11.08 -4.69 -10.35
N THR A 647 -10.20 -5.41 -11.05
CA THR A 647 -8.95 -4.82 -11.58
C THR A 647 -8.88 -4.95 -13.10
N ASN A 648 -8.30 -3.96 -13.76
CA ASN A 648 -8.18 -3.93 -15.22
C ASN A 648 -6.95 -4.73 -15.70
N VAL A 649 -7.16 -5.70 -16.59
CA VAL A 649 -6.09 -6.48 -17.24
C VAL A 649 -5.91 -6.01 -18.68
N ALA A 650 -4.68 -5.72 -19.11
CA ALA A 650 -4.39 -5.20 -20.45
C ALA A 650 -4.38 -6.29 -21.54
N LEU A 651 -5.20 -6.07 -22.58
CA LEU A 651 -5.26 -6.80 -23.86
C LEU A 651 -4.36 -6.15 -24.93
N ILE A 652 -4.27 -4.82 -24.92
CA ILE A 652 -3.26 -4.03 -25.63
C ILE A 652 -2.58 -3.17 -24.56
N ARG A 653 -1.25 -3.19 -24.49
CA ARG A 653 -0.48 -2.39 -23.54
C ARG A 653 0.05 -1.14 -24.23
N THR A 654 0.28 -0.08 -23.46
CA THR A 654 1.08 1.06 -23.92
C THR A 654 2.41 0.57 -24.50
N GLY A 655 2.80 1.10 -25.65
CA GLY A 655 4.00 0.64 -26.36
C GLY A 655 3.81 -0.62 -27.22
N ALA A 656 2.57 -1.06 -27.46
CA ALA A 656 2.30 -2.15 -28.39
C ALA A 656 2.79 -1.84 -29.81
N VAL A 657 3.09 -2.89 -30.60
CA VAL A 657 3.53 -2.74 -31.99
C VAL A 657 2.30 -2.61 -32.90
N TRP A 658 2.15 -1.46 -33.54
CA TRP A 658 1.06 -1.16 -34.46
C TRP A 658 1.53 -1.21 -35.91
N ARG A 659 0.64 -1.65 -36.81
CA ARG A 659 0.77 -1.38 -38.25
C ARG A 659 0.29 0.03 -38.50
N TYR A 660 1.02 0.80 -39.30
CA TYR A 660 0.67 2.19 -39.57
C TYR A 660 0.86 2.56 -41.04
N LEU A 661 0.06 3.53 -41.47
CA LEU A 661 0.14 4.14 -42.79
C LEU A 661 -0.16 5.63 -42.71
N TYR A 662 0.62 6.43 -43.43
CA TYR A 662 0.46 7.89 -43.48
C TYR A 662 0.45 8.39 -44.93
N PRO A 663 -0.69 8.25 -45.64
CA PRO A 663 -0.78 8.50 -47.07
C PRO A 663 -1.23 9.94 -47.40
N THR A 664 -0.70 10.52 -48.48
CA THR A 664 -1.11 11.84 -49.02
C THR A 664 -2.37 11.79 -49.90
N THR A 665 -2.97 10.61 -50.08
CA THR A 665 -4.14 10.39 -50.93
C THR A 665 -5.25 9.70 -50.15
N ASN A 666 -6.49 9.82 -50.63
CA ASN A 666 -7.64 9.18 -50.00
C ASN A 666 -7.46 7.66 -49.95
N PHE A 667 -7.39 7.13 -48.74
CA PHE A 667 -7.13 5.72 -48.48
C PHE A 667 -8.40 4.89 -48.25
N GLY A 668 -9.58 5.52 -48.33
CA GLY A 668 -10.88 4.87 -48.22
C GLY A 668 -11.18 4.31 -46.83
N VAL A 669 -12.19 3.45 -46.73
CA VAL A 669 -12.70 2.90 -45.45
C VAL A 669 -12.55 1.37 -45.32
N ALA A 670 -12.13 0.69 -46.39
CA ALA A 670 -12.02 -0.77 -46.41
C ALA A 670 -11.01 -1.30 -45.37
N TRP A 671 -9.99 -0.50 -45.06
CA TRP A 671 -8.96 -0.82 -44.07
C TRP A 671 -9.46 -0.89 -42.63
N ARG A 672 -10.69 -0.47 -42.34
CA ARG A 672 -11.31 -0.62 -41.00
C ARG A 672 -11.81 -2.05 -40.77
N GLN A 673 -12.02 -2.83 -41.83
CA GLN A 673 -12.66 -4.15 -41.79
C GLN A 673 -11.68 -5.27 -41.41
N PRO A 674 -12.09 -6.32 -40.68
CA PRO A 674 -11.20 -7.41 -40.25
C PRO A 674 -10.46 -8.13 -41.40
N GLU A 675 -11.08 -8.23 -42.57
CA GLU A 675 -10.57 -8.97 -43.72
C GLU A 675 -9.50 -8.21 -44.52
N TYR A 676 -9.27 -6.94 -44.20
CA TYR A 676 -8.28 -6.12 -44.89
C TYR A 676 -6.86 -6.62 -44.64
N ASN A 677 -6.09 -6.77 -45.73
CA ASN A 677 -4.70 -7.19 -45.69
C ASN A 677 -3.77 -5.97 -45.52
N ASP A 678 -3.27 -5.77 -44.30
CA ASP A 678 -2.35 -4.70 -43.91
C ASP A 678 -0.87 -5.13 -43.93
N THR A 679 -0.53 -6.30 -44.49
CA THR A 679 0.85 -6.82 -44.49
C THR A 679 1.86 -5.90 -45.17
N GLY A 680 1.40 -5.06 -46.10
CA GLY A 680 2.20 -4.03 -46.78
C GLY A 680 2.42 -2.74 -45.98
N TRP A 681 1.83 -2.60 -44.78
CA TRP A 681 2.01 -1.42 -43.93
C TRP A 681 3.29 -1.53 -43.11
N ALA A 682 3.91 -0.39 -42.83
CA ALA A 682 5.01 -0.31 -41.88
C ALA A 682 4.50 -0.70 -40.47
N SER A 683 5.42 -1.13 -39.59
CA SER A 683 5.08 -1.51 -38.21
C SER A 683 6.15 -1.08 -37.23
N GLY A 684 5.74 -0.66 -36.03
CA GLY A 684 6.66 -0.35 -34.95
C GLY A 684 5.95 -0.15 -33.60
N PRO A 685 6.71 -0.18 -32.48
CA PRO A 685 6.17 0.07 -31.14
C PRO A 685 5.66 1.50 -30.98
N ALA A 686 4.55 1.66 -30.26
CA ALA A 686 4.07 2.95 -29.78
C ALA A 686 5.01 3.52 -28.67
N PRO A 687 4.99 4.84 -28.37
CA PRO A 687 4.27 5.87 -29.10
C PRO A 687 4.80 6.03 -30.54
N LEU A 688 3.88 6.04 -31.51
CA LEU A 688 4.19 6.28 -32.93
C LEU A 688 3.91 7.74 -33.28
N GLY A 689 4.78 8.37 -34.06
CA GLY A 689 4.65 9.80 -34.27
C GLY A 689 5.82 10.48 -34.97
N TYR A 690 5.83 11.81 -34.95
CA TYR A 690 6.96 12.67 -35.31
C TYR A 690 6.85 13.99 -34.53
N GLY A 691 7.96 14.74 -34.38
CA GLY A 691 7.95 16.11 -33.83
C GLY A 691 8.41 16.24 -32.37
N ASN A 692 8.26 15.21 -31.53
CA ASN A 692 8.42 15.30 -30.08
C ASN A 692 9.70 14.64 -29.53
N GLY A 693 10.40 13.85 -30.33
CA GLY A 693 11.70 13.24 -29.98
C GLY A 693 11.63 12.14 -28.92
N ASN A 694 10.43 11.75 -28.49
CA ASN A 694 10.16 10.68 -27.53
C ASN A 694 9.42 9.48 -28.17
N GLU A 695 9.25 9.49 -29.49
CA GLU A 695 8.56 8.44 -30.24
C GLU A 695 9.42 7.17 -30.29
N ALA A 696 8.81 6.04 -29.95
CA ALA A 696 9.47 4.75 -30.12
C ALA A 696 9.52 4.35 -31.60
N THR A 697 8.55 4.82 -32.40
CA THR A 697 8.57 4.69 -33.86
C THR A 697 8.33 6.05 -34.51
N ALA A 698 9.36 6.59 -35.15
CA ALA A 698 9.25 7.79 -35.96
C ALA A 698 8.59 7.48 -37.32
N ILE A 699 7.49 8.18 -37.64
CA ILE A 699 6.80 8.08 -38.93
C ILE A 699 7.45 9.06 -39.92
N ALA A 700 7.92 8.54 -41.05
CA ALA A 700 8.56 9.36 -42.08
C ALA A 700 7.54 10.26 -42.80
N LEU A 701 7.85 11.56 -42.91
CA LEU A 701 7.03 12.54 -43.61
C LEU A 701 7.17 12.38 -45.14
N PRO A 702 6.07 12.15 -45.90
CA PRO A 702 6.17 11.88 -47.34
C PRO A 702 6.44 13.12 -48.21
N SER A 703 6.12 14.34 -47.75
CA SER A 703 6.30 15.61 -48.47
C SER A 703 6.09 16.83 -47.55
N HIS A 704 6.44 18.05 -48.00
CA HIS A 704 6.19 19.33 -47.28
C HIS A 704 4.70 19.68 -47.08
N THR A 705 3.77 18.83 -47.52
CA THR A 705 2.35 18.88 -47.17
C THR A 705 2.04 17.65 -46.33
N ASN A 706 1.92 17.84 -45.02
CA ASN A 706 1.59 16.77 -44.08
C ASN A 706 0.12 16.35 -44.28
N PRO A 707 -0.15 15.06 -44.57
CA PRO A 707 -1.51 14.54 -44.55
C PRO A 707 -2.22 14.86 -43.23
N VAL A 708 -3.49 15.26 -43.30
CA VAL A 708 -4.28 15.52 -42.10
C VAL A 708 -4.48 14.24 -41.28
N THR A 709 -4.46 13.06 -41.92
CA THR A 709 -4.86 11.81 -41.26
C THR A 709 -3.75 10.74 -41.28
N ALA A 710 -3.50 10.13 -40.13
CA ALA A 710 -2.68 8.94 -39.96
C ALA A 710 -3.53 7.72 -39.56
N TYR A 711 -3.18 6.55 -40.08
CA TYR A 711 -3.94 5.30 -39.90
C TYR A 711 -3.13 4.28 -39.12
N PHE A 712 -3.76 3.67 -38.11
CA PHE A 712 -3.15 2.63 -37.27
C PHE A 712 -4.04 1.41 -37.19
N ARG A 713 -3.44 0.22 -37.18
CA ARG A 713 -4.16 -1.05 -37.13
C ARG A 713 -3.42 -2.10 -36.31
N LEU A 714 -4.18 -2.86 -35.53
CA LEU A 714 -3.67 -3.98 -34.73
C LEU A 714 -4.73 -5.08 -34.60
N GLY A 715 -4.28 -6.33 -34.69
CA GLY A 715 -5.09 -7.51 -34.37
C GLY A 715 -4.94 -7.86 -32.89
N VAL A 716 -6.05 -7.93 -32.16
CA VAL A 716 -6.09 -8.32 -30.74
C VAL A 716 -6.88 -9.60 -30.56
N LEU A 717 -6.29 -10.57 -29.86
CA LEU A 717 -7.00 -11.80 -29.50
C LEU A 717 -7.85 -11.55 -28.26
N ILE A 718 -9.18 -11.69 -28.40
CA ILE A 718 -10.13 -11.57 -27.29
C ILE A 718 -10.56 -12.98 -26.86
N PRO A 719 -10.19 -13.43 -25.64
CA PRO A 719 -10.64 -14.71 -25.11
C PRO A 719 -12.16 -14.77 -24.90
N GLU A 720 -12.71 -15.97 -24.83
CA GLU A 720 -14.15 -16.21 -24.64
C GLU A 720 -14.69 -15.49 -23.38
N GLU A 721 -13.96 -15.59 -22.27
CA GLU A 721 -14.24 -14.95 -20.98
C GLU A 721 -14.26 -13.41 -20.98
N VAL A 722 -13.71 -12.79 -22.03
CA VAL A 722 -13.62 -11.32 -22.17
C VAL A 722 -14.71 -10.77 -23.07
N SER A 723 -15.18 -11.56 -24.05
CA SER A 723 -16.06 -11.11 -25.15
C SER A 723 -17.41 -10.54 -24.73
N SER A 724 -17.86 -10.82 -23.50
CA SER A 724 -19.15 -10.37 -22.95
C SER A 724 -19.02 -9.24 -21.93
N VAL A 725 -17.80 -8.72 -21.71
CA VAL A 725 -17.47 -7.73 -20.68
C VAL A 725 -17.09 -6.40 -21.33
N PRO A 726 -17.52 -5.24 -20.81
CA PRO A 726 -17.11 -3.93 -21.36
C PRO A 726 -15.59 -3.77 -21.28
N LEU A 727 -14.96 -3.40 -22.41
CA LEU A 727 -13.52 -3.14 -22.45
C LEU A 727 -13.26 -1.64 -22.23
N THR A 728 -12.21 -1.31 -21.50
CA THR A 728 -11.78 0.08 -21.29
C THR A 728 -10.61 0.38 -22.21
N VAL A 729 -10.75 1.40 -23.06
CA VAL A 729 -9.65 1.94 -23.86
C VAL A 729 -9.13 3.21 -23.22
N ARG A 730 -7.81 3.31 -23.13
CA ARG A 730 -7.08 4.55 -22.83
C ARG A 730 -6.30 4.92 -24.09
N LEU A 731 -6.67 6.03 -24.71
CA LEU A 731 -6.06 6.55 -25.94
C LEU A 731 -5.20 7.76 -25.63
N ARG A 732 -3.93 7.72 -26.07
CA ARG A 732 -3.08 8.90 -26.23
C ARG A 732 -3.09 9.28 -27.71
N ARG A 733 -3.49 10.51 -28.00
CA ARG A 733 -3.62 11.02 -29.37
C ARG A 733 -3.13 12.45 -29.46
N ASP A 734 -2.56 12.79 -30.60
CA ASP A 734 -2.38 14.17 -31.03
C ASP A 734 -3.64 14.68 -31.76
N ASP A 735 -4.01 15.92 -31.48
CA ASP A 735 -5.15 16.66 -32.03
C ASP A 735 -6.52 15.96 -31.99
N GLY A 736 -6.85 15.03 -32.89
CA GLY A 736 -8.17 14.36 -32.90
C GLY A 736 -8.06 12.89 -33.28
N ALA A 737 -9.01 12.06 -32.84
CA ALA A 737 -8.99 10.64 -33.18
C ALA A 737 -10.38 10.01 -33.32
N VAL A 738 -10.44 8.96 -34.12
CA VAL A 738 -11.58 8.04 -34.19
C VAL A 738 -11.11 6.59 -34.17
N ILE A 739 -11.79 5.75 -33.40
CA ILE A 739 -11.47 4.33 -33.20
C ILE A 739 -12.60 3.45 -33.72
N TYR A 740 -12.21 2.41 -34.44
CA TYR A 740 -13.08 1.38 -34.98
C TYR A 740 -12.70 0.00 -34.43
N PHE A 741 -13.73 -0.75 -34.01
CA PHE A 741 -13.62 -2.17 -33.69
C PHE A 741 -14.34 -2.98 -34.75
N ASN A 742 -13.61 -3.88 -35.42
CA ASN A 742 -14.14 -4.71 -36.50
C ASN A 742 -14.95 -3.93 -37.55
N GLY A 743 -14.50 -2.70 -37.87
CA GLY A 743 -15.16 -1.82 -38.84
C GLY A 743 -16.26 -0.91 -38.28
N ILE A 744 -16.63 -1.04 -37.00
CA ILE A 744 -17.67 -0.22 -36.35
C ILE A 744 -17.01 0.89 -35.53
N GLU A 745 -17.43 2.15 -35.73
CA GLU A 745 -16.96 3.29 -34.93
C GLU A 745 -17.44 3.15 -33.49
N VAL A 746 -16.51 3.13 -32.54
CA VAL A 746 -16.81 2.98 -31.10
C VAL A 746 -16.51 4.23 -30.29
N PHE A 747 -15.63 5.08 -30.79
CA PHE A 747 -15.22 6.29 -30.10
C PHE A 747 -14.64 7.31 -31.06
N ARG A 748 -14.85 8.58 -30.70
CA ARG A 748 -14.36 9.74 -31.42
C ARG A 748 -14.05 10.82 -30.39
N ASP A 749 -12.89 11.44 -30.50
CA ASP A 749 -12.48 12.52 -29.62
C ASP A 749 -11.85 13.67 -30.42
N ASN A 750 -12.20 14.90 -30.03
CA ASN A 750 -11.80 16.16 -30.67
C ASN A 750 -11.98 16.20 -32.22
N LEU A 751 -13.05 15.58 -32.73
CA LEU A 751 -13.44 15.63 -34.14
C LEU A 751 -14.92 16.05 -34.30
N PRO A 752 -15.31 16.69 -35.42
CA PRO A 752 -16.68 17.14 -35.65
C PRO A 752 -17.66 15.96 -35.69
N THR A 753 -18.93 16.22 -35.36
CA THR A 753 -20.03 15.25 -35.54
C THR A 753 -20.33 15.03 -37.03
N GLY A 754 -20.64 13.80 -37.45
CA GLY A 754 -21.00 13.48 -38.84
C GLY A 754 -19.95 12.59 -39.54
N ALA A 755 -19.99 12.53 -40.87
CA ALA A 755 -19.06 11.72 -41.65
C ALA A 755 -17.62 12.27 -41.57
N ILE A 756 -16.65 11.41 -41.22
CA ILE A 756 -15.22 11.75 -41.21
C ILE A 756 -14.56 11.25 -42.50
N SER A 757 -13.66 12.05 -43.05
CA SER A 757 -12.83 11.73 -44.21
C SER A 757 -11.37 12.05 -43.92
N HIS A 758 -10.46 11.59 -44.76
CA HIS A 758 -9.01 11.83 -44.64
C HIS A 758 -8.57 13.32 -44.64
N VAL A 759 -9.48 14.27 -44.91
CA VAL A 759 -9.24 15.71 -44.85
C VAL A 759 -9.99 16.40 -43.70
N THR A 760 -10.71 15.64 -42.87
CA THR A 760 -11.41 16.19 -41.71
C THR A 760 -10.39 16.63 -40.66
N SER A 761 -10.41 17.91 -40.31
CA SER A 761 -9.57 18.49 -39.25
C SER A 761 -10.11 18.17 -37.87
N ALA A 762 -9.22 18.03 -36.88
CA ALA A 762 -9.58 18.13 -35.47
C ALA A 762 -10.21 19.51 -35.14
N LEU A 763 -11.02 19.57 -34.08
CA LEU A 763 -11.73 20.80 -33.70
C LEU A 763 -10.82 21.81 -33.01
N THR A 764 -9.95 21.35 -32.12
CA THR A 764 -8.95 22.17 -31.41
C THR A 764 -7.56 21.56 -31.55
N HIS A 765 -6.53 22.40 -31.47
CA HIS A 765 -5.15 21.93 -31.34
C HIS A 765 -4.90 21.44 -29.90
N ILE A 766 -4.21 20.33 -29.72
CA ILE A 766 -3.87 19.75 -28.42
C ILE A 766 -2.35 19.79 -28.29
N GLU A 767 -1.83 20.49 -27.27
CA GLU A 767 -0.38 20.67 -27.05
C GLU A 767 0.05 20.43 -25.59
N GLY A 768 1.33 20.12 -25.37
CA GLY A 768 1.94 20.07 -24.03
C GLY A 768 1.51 18.85 -23.19
N GLU A 769 1.12 19.07 -21.93
CA GLU A 769 0.74 17.97 -21.02
C GLU A 769 -0.50 17.18 -21.52
N GLN A 770 -1.34 17.79 -22.37
CA GLN A 770 -2.55 17.15 -22.91
C GLN A 770 -2.24 16.12 -24.01
N GLU A 771 -1.13 16.26 -24.75
CA GLU A 771 -0.68 15.27 -25.76
C GLU A 771 -0.14 13.98 -25.13
N ILE A 772 0.19 14.02 -23.84
CA ILE A 772 0.71 12.88 -23.08
C ILE A 772 -0.34 12.27 -22.14
N GLU A 773 -1.52 12.88 -22.04
CA GLU A 773 -2.64 12.39 -21.25
C GLU A 773 -3.44 11.31 -22.02
N PHE A 774 -3.98 10.35 -21.27
CA PHE A 774 -4.81 9.29 -21.84
C PHE A 774 -6.30 9.65 -21.69
N VAL A 775 -7.01 9.68 -22.82
CA VAL A 775 -8.47 9.79 -22.86
C VAL A 775 -9.09 8.41 -22.72
N GLU A 776 -10.00 8.23 -21.76
CA GLU A 776 -10.59 6.94 -21.43
C GLU A 776 -12.05 6.80 -21.90
N PHE A 777 -12.40 5.65 -22.48
CA PHE A 777 -13.77 5.30 -22.84
C PHE A 777 -14.03 3.79 -22.82
N LEU A 778 -15.31 3.41 -22.86
CA LEU A 778 -15.75 2.01 -22.90
C LEU A 778 -16.11 1.55 -24.32
N VAL A 779 -15.64 0.37 -24.71
CA VAL A 779 -16.00 -0.28 -25.97
C VAL A 779 -17.34 -1.02 -25.78
N PRO A 780 -18.36 -0.76 -26.62
CA PRO A 780 -19.62 -1.50 -26.60
C PRO A 780 -19.41 -3.01 -26.81
N THR A 781 -19.98 -3.85 -25.96
CA THR A 781 -19.76 -5.31 -26.01
C THR A 781 -20.31 -5.95 -27.28
N ASN A 782 -21.33 -5.35 -27.91
CA ASN A 782 -21.93 -5.84 -29.15
C ASN A 782 -21.03 -5.73 -30.39
N VAL A 783 -19.90 -5.01 -30.30
CA VAL A 783 -18.93 -4.90 -31.41
C VAL A 783 -17.72 -5.81 -31.25
N VAL A 784 -17.58 -6.46 -30.09
CA VAL A 784 -16.49 -7.37 -29.73
C VAL A 784 -16.92 -8.81 -30.03
N ARG A 785 -16.01 -9.62 -30.59
CA ARG A 785 -16.24 -11.05 -30.84
C ARG A 785 -15.20 -11.91 -30.12
N VAL A 786 -15.52 -13.17 -29.84
CA VAL A 786 -14.51 -14.14 -29.39
C VAL A 786 -13.49 -14.37 -30.51
N GLY A 787 -12.21 -14.44 -30.16
CA GLY A 787 -11.11 -14.63 -31.11
C GLY A 787 -10.49 -13.31 -31.59
N THR A 788 -9.92 -13.32 -32.80
CA THR A 788 -9.19 -12.16 -33.32
C THR A 788 -10.14 -11.02 -33.72
N ASN A 789 -9.93 -9.87 -33.09
CA ASN A 789 -10.60 -8.61 -33.38
C ASN A 789 -9.61 -7.64 -34.02
N THR A 790 -10.12 -6.73 -34.83
CA THR A 790 -9.32 -5.66 -35.43
C THR A 790 -9.64 -4.35 -34.72
N VAL A 791 -8.60 -3.71 -34.20
CA VAL A 791 -8.65 -2.32 -33.72
C VAL A 791 -8.00 -1.43 -34.79
N ALA A 792 -8.76 -0.48 -35.30
CA ALA A 792 -8.36 0.46 -36.33
C ALA A 792 -8.54 1.90 -35.81
N VAL A 793 -7.56 2.77 -36.00
CA VAL A 793 -7.55 4.13 -35.47
C VAL A 793 -7.17 5.12 -36.57
N GLU A 794 -7.89 6.24 -36.66
CA GLU A 794 -7.48 7.42 -37.44
C GLU A 794 -7.10 8.53 -36.46
N ILE A 795 -5.93 9.11 -36.63
CA ILE A 795 -5.51 10.34 -35.95
C ILE A 795 -5.59 11.48 -36.96
N HIS A 796 -6.22 12.58 -36.57
CA HIS A 796 -6.53 13.74 -37.40
C HIS A 796 -5.90 15.00 -36.81
N GLN A 797 -5.06 15.63 -37.61
CA GLN A 797 -4.36 16.86 -37.27
C GLN A 797 -5.31 18.08 -37.34
N CYS A 798 -5.06 19.09 -36.52
CA CYS A 798 -5.77 20.36 -36.50
C CYS A 798 -5.20 21.30 -37.56
N THR A 799 -6.02 21.71 -38.53
CA THR A 799 -5.60 22.61 -39.62
C THR A 799 -5.66 24.10 -39.24
N ASN A 800 -5.97 24.42 -37.98
CA ASN A 800 -6.14 25.79 -37.46
C ASN A 800 -5.09 26.18 -36.41
N SER A 801 -4.01 25.42 -36.22
CA SER A 801 -2.97 25.78 -35.24
C SER A 801 -2.28 27.09 -35.63
N ILE A 802 -2.08 27.99 -34.65
CA ILE A 802 -1.34 29.25 -34.86
C ILE A 802 0.07 28.93 -35.40
N ALA A 803 0.61 27.76 -35.05
CA ALA A 803 1.83 27.15 -35.55
C ALA A 803 1.87 26.93 -37.08
N GLN A 804 0.74 26.63 -37.74
CA GLN A 804 0.68 26.55 -39.21
C GLN A 804 0.69 27.95 -39.86
N THR A 805 0.19 28.99 -39.18
CA THR A 805 0.19 30.37 -39.72
C THR A 805 1.50 31.13 -39.51
N LEU A 806 2.33 30.71 -38.55
CA LEU A 806 3.57 31.37 -38.12
C LEU A 806 4.84 30.69 -38.67
N GLN A 807 4.78 30.09 -39.87
CA GLN A 807 5.98 29.53 -40.52
C GLN A 807 6.79 30.65 -41.20
N PRO A 808 8.01 30.99 -40.72
CA PRO A 808 8.92 31.85 -41.47
C PRO A 808 9.28 31.20 -42.80
N VAL A 809 9.56 32.03 -43.81
CA VAL A 809 10.04 31.51 -45.09
C VAL A 809 11.49 31.02 -44.95
N ALA A 810 12.22 31.55 -43.96
CA ALA A 810 13.44 30.95 -43.44
C ALA A 810 13.68 31.41 -41.98
N TRP A 811 14.13 30.48 -41.14
CA TRP A 811 14.54 30.72 -39.75
C TRP A 811 15.86 30.03 -39.50
N TRP A 812 16.85 30.80 -39.06
CA TRP A 812 18.17 30.32 -38.74
C TRP A 812 18.36 30.38 -37.23
N HIS A 813 18.42 29.19 -36.62
CA HIS A 813 18.64 29.02 -35.19
C HIS A 813 20.07 28.51 -34.94
N PHE A 814 20.71 29.03 -33.90
CA PHE A 814 22.13 28.81 -33.64
C PHE A 814 22.45 27.92 -32.40
N ASP A 815 21.46 27.29 -31.74
CA ASP A 815 21.60 26.39 -30.56
C ASP A 815 21.81 24.88 -30.91
N GLU A 816 22.47 24.08 -30.05
CA GLU A 816 23.11 22.73 -30.31
C GLU A 816 22.21 21.60 -30.89
N TRP A 817 22.59 20.47 -31.54
CA TRP A 817 23.81 19.70 -31.87
C TRP A 817 23.80 19.41 -33.41
N GLY A 818 24.86 19.77 -34.15
CA GLY A 818 25.05 19.30 -35.54
C GLY A 818 25.79 20.21 -36.53
N GLY A 819 25.80 21.54 -36.36
CA GLY A 819 26.45 22.51 -37.26
C GLY A 819 26.03 22.47 -38.76
N PRO A 820 26.45 23.45 -39.59
CA PRO A 820 26.53 24.89 -39.36
C PRO A 820 25.22 25.57 -39.86
N TRP A 821 24.42 26.11 -38.92
CA TRP A 821 23.32 27.08 -39.16
C TRP A 821 21.99 26.52 -39.73
N ARG A 822 21.19 25.84 -38.89
CA ARG A 822 19.98 25.07 -39.27
C ARG A 822 18.79 25.93 -39.73
N ASP A 823 18.20 25.47 -40.83
CA ASP A 823 16.95 25.91 -41.48
C ASP A 823 15.80 24.99 -41.02
N ALA A 824 14.68 25.55 -40.56
CA ALA A 824 13.48 24.77 -40.25
C ALA A 824 12.58 24.52 -41.48
N VAL A 825 12.83 25.19 -42.62
CA VAL A 825 12.02 25.12 -43.85
C VAL A 825 12.88 25.32 -45.13
N GLY A 826 13.64 24.30 -45.57
CA GLY A 826 14.24 24.27 -46.93
C GLY A 826 15.74 23.96 -47.05
N VAL A 827 16.34 24.40 -48.18
CA VAL A 827 17.76 24.22 -48.59
C VAL A 827 18.61 25.49 -48.32
N ASN A 828 18.07 26.46 -47.57
CA ASN A 828 18.66 27.79 -47.45
C ASN A 828 19.57 27.83 -46.22
N HIS A 829 20.81 27.36 -46.36
CA HIS A 829 21.78 27.42 -45.26
C HIS A 829 22.69 28.63 -45.39
N PHE A 830 22.95 29.29 -44.27
CA PHE A 830 24.10 30.20 -44.23
C PHE A 830 25.37 29.37 -44.43
N SER A 831 26.23 29.84 -45.31
CA SER A 831 27.60 29.37 -45.44
C SER A 831 28.53 30.42 -44.83
N LEU A 832 29.58 29.95 -44.16
CA LEU A 832 30.64 30.81 -43.67
C LEU A 832 31.38 31.44 -44.86
N VAL A 833 31.46 32.77 -44.90
CA VAL A 833 32.20 33.52 -45.92
C VAL A 833 33.18 34.46 -45.22
N GLY A 834 34.46 34.41 -45.62
CA GLY A 834 35.55 34.98 -44.84
C GLY A 834 35.94 34.06 -43.68
N THR A 835 37.23 33.79 -43.53
CA THR A 835 37.74 32.65 -42.77
C THR A 835 37.79 32.84 -41.26
N ASP A 836 37.41 34.01 -40.75
CA ASP A 836 37.83 34.41 -39.41
C ASP A 836 36.68 34.50 -38.39
N ILE A 837 35.45 34.02 -38.65
CA ILE A 837 34.39 34.03 -37.62
C ILE A 837 34.85 33.22 -36.38
N LEU A 838 35.10 33.93 -35.26
CA LEU A 838 35.97 33.50 -34.16
C LEU A 838 35.36 32.47 -33.18
N SER A 839 34.05 32.19 -33.21
CA SER A 839 33.42 31.25 -32.26
C SER A 839 32.36 30.34 -32.89
N VAL A 840 32.63 29.02 -32.88
CA VAL A 840 31.74 27.89 -33.17
C VAL A 840 32.31 26.66 -32.40
N PRO A 841 31.55 25.71 -31.82
CA PRO A 841 30.70 25.64 -30.60
C PRO A 841 31.50 25.28 -29.28
N GLY A 842 30.97 25.13 -28.05
CA GLY A 842 29.61 25.19 -27.49
C GLY A 842 29.59 25.19 -25.94
N VAL A 843 28.53 25.78 -25.38
CA VAL A 843 27.85 25.50 -24.09
C VAL A 843 26.42 26.06 -24.28
N SER A 844 25.39 25.42 -23.73
CA SER A 844 23.99 25.90 -23.69
C SER A 844 23.85 27.42 -23.56
N GLY A 845 23.11 28.06 -24.49
CA GLY A 845 22.76 29.49 -24.46
C GLY A 845 23.76 30.46 -25.09
N ASN A 846 24.39 30.11 -26.23
CA ASN A 846 25.41 30.94 -26.88
C ASN A 846 25.13 31.25 -28.36
N ALA A 847 25.11 32.56 -28.67
CA ALA A 847 24.96 33.12 -30.01
C ALA A 847 26.20 33.05 -30.91
N VAL A 848 26.01 33.20 -32.23
CA VAL A 848 27.09 33.34 -33.22
C VAL A 848 27.70 34.72 -33.11
N SER A 849 28.99 34.79 -32.80
CA SER A 849 29.73 36.06 -32.74
C SER A 849 30.73 36.21 -33.89
N ASN A 850 30.73 37.38 -34.53
CA ASN A 850 31.76 37.82 -35.45
C ASN A 850 32.56 38.97 -34.81
N SER A 851 33.74 38.65 -34.29
CA SER A 851 34.70 39.62 -33.73
C SER A 851 35.94 39.81 -34.62
N ALA A 852 35.94 39.28 -35.84
CA ALA A 852 37.10 39.22 -36.73
C ALA A 852 36.99 40.13 -37.97
N SER A 853 37.97 40.06 -38.88
CA SER A 853 38.22 41.01 -39.99
C SER A 853 36.96 41.51 -40.73
N ASN A 854 37.04 42.70 -41.33
CA ASN A 854 35.95 43.33 -42.11
C ASN A 854 35.58 42.58 -43.42
N THR A 855 36.18 41.42 -43.63
CA THR A 855 35.93 40.52 -44.75
C THR A 855 35.15 39.26 -44.35
N SER A 856 34.68 39.16 -43.10
CA SER A 856 33.97 37.98 -42.57
C SER A 856 32.46 38.23 -42.39
N TRP A 857 31.63 37.29 -42.86
CA TRP A 857 30.16 37.31 -42.77
C TRP A 857 29.54 35.93 -43.05
N LEU A 858 28.22 35.82 -42.89
CA LEU A 858 27.44 34.66 -43.31
C LEU A 858 26.69 34.97 -44.60
N THR A 859 26.66 34.02 -45.54
CA THR A 859 25.91 34.18 -46.82
C THR A 859 24.93 33.03 -47.01
N ALA A 860 23.65 33.33 -47.20
CA ALA A 860 22.64 32.37 -47.64
C ALA A 860 22.38 32.56 -49.14
N PRO A 861 22.38 31.48 -49.94
CA PRO A 861 22.21 31.57 -51.39
C PRO A 861 20.86 32.19 -51.76
N ASP A 862 20.80 32.92 -52.88
CA ASP A 862 19.53 33.43 -53.39
C ASP A 862 18.67 32.27 -53.89
N THR A 863 17.48 32.13 -53.31
CA THR A 863 16.46 31.17 -53.74
C THR A 863 15.14 31.88 -53.96
N PRO A 864 14.21 31.31 -54.77
CA PRO A 864 12.88 31.90 -54.97
C PRO A 864 12.13 32.18 -53.66
N GLN A 865 12.44 31.45 -52.59
CA GLN A 865 11.88 31.64 -51.25
C GLN A 865 12.44 32.89 -50.54
N LEU A 866 13.63 33.37 -50.86
CA LEU A 866 14.19 34.61 -50.28
C LEU A 866 13.97 35.85 -51.17
N ARG A 867 13.21 35.71 -52.28
CA ARG A 867 12.78 36.84 -53.12
C ARG A 867 11.40 37.32 -52.69
N TYR A 868 11.22 38.62 -52.44
CA TYR A 868 9.95 39.24 -52.06
C TYR A 868 9.52 40.25 -53.12
N SER A 869 8.23 40.46 -53.37
CA SER A 869 7.72 41.49 -54.28
C SER A 869 6.67 42.41 -53.64
N GLY A 870 6.43 42.23 -52.33
CA GLY A 870 5.40 42.90 -51.55
C GLY A 870 5.81 43.00 -50.07
N PRO A 871 4.84 43.08 -49.14
CA PRO A 871 5.12 43.21 -47.72
C PRO A 871 5.96 42.05 -47.17
N PHE A 872 6.92 42.33 -46.28
CA PHE A 872 7.83 41.32 -45.70
C PHE A 872 8.33 41.75 -44.33
N THR A 873 8.78 40.80 -43.51
CA THR A 873 9.37 41.04 -42.17
C THR A 873 10.74 40.37 -42.07
N VAL A 874 11.70 41.05 -41.45
CA VAL A 874 13.05 40.54 -41.17
C VAL A 874 13.47 40.94 -39.77
N GLY A 875 14.23 40.10 -39.07
CA GLY A 875 14.67 40.42 -37.72
C GLY A 875 15.46 39.31 -37.05
N GLY A 876 15.70 39.49 -35.75
CA GLY A 876 16.47 38.57 -34.94
C GLY A 876 16.82 39.11 -33.56
N TRP A 877 17.51 38.29 -32.78
CA TRP A 877 18.17 38.72 -31.54
C TRP A 877 19.61 39.08 -31.82
N PHE A 878 20.00 40.28 -31.37
CA PHE A 878 21.26 40.90 -31.76
C PHE A 878 21.94 41.59 -30.57
N ALA A 879 23.26 41.46 -30.44
CA ALA A 879 24.08 42.16 -29.45
C ALA A 879 25.38 42.72 -30.05
N PHE A 880 25.81 43.92 -29.61
CA PHE A 880 26.96 44.65 -30.18
C PHE A 880 28.09 44.95 -29.17
N GLY A 881 29.35 44.80 -29.57
CA GLY A 881 30.55 45.01 -28.74
C GLY A 881 31.07 46.47 -28.68
N GLN A 882 32.03 46.74 -27.78
CA GLN A 882 32.61 48.07 -27.60
C GLN A 882 33.42 48.47 -28.85
N GLN A 883 33.27 49.74 -29.29
CA GLN A 883 34.03 50.37 -30.38
C GLN A 883 33.63 50.07 -31.83
N THR A 884 32.43 49.54 -32.10
CA THR A 884 31.84 49.67 -33.45
C THR A 884 31.53 51.16 -33.66
N GLY A 885 32.41 51.91 -34.33
CA GLY A 885 32.19 53.32 -34.63
C GLY A 885 30.92 53.56 -35.46
N ASN A 886 30.68 54.81 -35.89
CA ASN A 886 29.63 55.22 -36.83
C ASN A 886 29.80 54.58 -38.22
N ASP A 887 29.88 53.27 -38.30
CA ASP A 887 30.12 52.54 -39.53
C ASP A 887 28.79 51.99 -40.05
N PRO A 888 28.14 52.70 -40.98
CA PRO A 888 26.93 52.21 -41.60
C PRO A 888 27.16 50.89 -42.31
N ALA A 889 28.40 50.41 -42.53
CA ALA A 889 28.68 49.14 -43.16
C ALA A 889 28.59 47.89 -42.21
N THR A 890 28.24 48.06 -40.93
CA THR A 890 27.95 46.93 -40.00
C THR A 890 26.49 46.47 -40.08
N THR A 891 26.25 45.30 -40.64
CA THR A 891 24.91 44.78 -40.99
C THR A 891 24.48 43.62 -40.11
N CYS A 892 23.24 43.67 -39.59
CA CYS A 892 22.57 42.51 -39.00
C CYS A 892 22.19 41.51 -40.10
N ILE A 893 21.44 41.99 -41.10
CA ILE A 893 20.99 41.24 -42.26
C ILE A 893 20.73 42.20 -43.45
N GLU A 894 21.24 41.86 -44.64
CA GLU A 894 21.05 42.63 -45.87
C GLU A 894 20.82 41.74 -47.08
N LYS A 895 20.04 42.28 -48.03
CA LYS A 895 20.02 41.83 -49.41
C LYS A 895 20.47 43.02 -50.25
N GLU A 896 21.66 42.92 -50.85
CA GLU A 896 22.34 44.06 -51.45
C GLU A 896 21.47 44.74 -52.53
N GLY A 897 21.33 46.08 -52.43
CA GLY A 897 20.49 46.88 -53.32
C GLY A 897 18.98 46.85 -53.01
N GLU A 898 18.54 45.99 -52.06
CA GLU A 898 17.14 45.76 -51.76
C GLU A 898 16.74 46.29 -50.37
N PHE A 899 17.22 45.65 -49.31
CA PHE A 899 16.98 46.08 -47.94
C PHE A 899 18.18 45.80 -47.05
N ARG A 900 18.24 46.51 -45.92
CA ARG A 900 19.35 46.42 -44.98
C ARG A 900 18.91 46.80 -43.58
N LEU A 901 19.06 45.86 -42.65
CA LEU A 901 18.92 46.10 -41.20
C LEU A 901 20.31 46.17 -40.59
N TYR A 902 20.66 47.30 -40.00
CA TYR A 902 22.03 47.60 -39.60
C TYR A 902 22.10 48.52 -38.38
N TYR A 903 23.29 48.66 -37.78
CA TYR A 903 23.51 49.40 -36.54
C TYR A 903 24.68 50.39 -36.66
N THR A 904 24.53 51.61 -36.12
CA THR A 904 25.46 52.73 -36.36
C THR A 904 26.25 53.24 -35.14
N GLY A 905 26.23 52.60 -33.97
CA GLY A 905 27.32 52.70 -32.98
C GLY A 905 27.83 54.06 -32.42
N THR A 906 26.98 54.98 -31.92
CA THR A 906 27.45 56.11 -31.06
C THR A 906 26.63 56.32 -29.78
N ALA A 907 27.17 57.13 -28.87
CA ALA A 907 26.63 57.49 -27.55
C ALA A 907 25.17 57.98 -27.53
N ILE A 908 24.56 58.27 -28.69
CA ILE A 908 23.11 58.39 -28.89
C ILE A 908 22.71 57.74 -30.25
N ASN A 909 22.73 56.40 -30.27
CA ASN A 909 21.63 55.50 -30.67
C ASN A 909 21.47 54.94 -32.12
N ARG A 910 20.95 53.69 -32.14
CA ARG A 910 19.86 53.10 -32.98
C ARG A 910 20.20 52.14 -34.12
N TYR A 911 19.31 51.16 -34.26
CA TYR A 911 19.18 50.31 -35.44
C TYR A 911 18.45 51.09 -36.54
N ARG A 912 18.80 50.76 -37.77
CA ARG A 912 18.26 51.38 -38.97
C ARG A 912 17.79 50.29 -39.92
N PHE A 913 16.63 50.50 -40.51
CA PHE A 913 16.12 49.68 -41.59
C PHE A 913 16.03 50.52 -42.85
N GLN A 914 16.89 50.20 -43.80
CA GLN A 914 16.92 50.80 -45.13
C GLN A 914 16.19 49.87 -46.10
N LEU A 915 15.28 50.44 -46.89
CA LEU A 915 14.57 49.80 -47.99
C LEU A 915 14.80 50.63 -49.26
N GLY A 916 15.58 50.11 -50.20
CA GLY A 916 16.07 50.88 -51.35
C GLY A 916 16.84 52.12 -50.91
N GLN A 917 16.33 53.31 -51.25
CA GLN A 917 16.91 54.61 -50.88
C GLN A 917 16.29 55.22 -49.61
N THR A 918 15.26 54.59 -49.06
CA THR A 918 14.52 55.10 -47.90
C THR A 918 14.99 54.41 -46.63
N GLU A 919 15.06 55.16 -45.52
CA GLU A 919 15.53 54.62 -44.24
C GLU A 919 14.66 55.06 -43.07
N VAL A 920 14.36 54.12 -42.19
CA VAL A 920 13.76 54.37 -40.88
C VAL A 920 14.76 54.04 -39.77
N GLN A 921 14.89 54.95 -38.82
CA GLN A 921 15.72 54.79 -37.63
C GLN A 921 14.79 54.59 -36.43
N ASP A 922 15.09 53.62 -35.56
CA ASP A 922 14.36 53.52 -34.29
C ASP A 922 14.59 54.77 -33.42
N GLN A 923 13.81 55.01 -32.37
CA GLN A 923 14.11 56.09 -31.42
C GLN A 923 14.31 55.66 -29.97
N THR A 924 14.51 54.37 -29.73
CA THR A 924 14.69 53.79 -28.40
C THR A 924 16.03 54.23 -27.81
N SER A 925 16.09 54.45 -26.50
CA SER A 925 17.31 54.89 -25.80
C SER A 925 18.32 53.75 -25.63
N GLY A 926 19.55 53.99 -26.09
CA GLY A 926 20.83 53.47 -25.59
C GLY A 926 20.95 51.95 -25.44
N THR A 927 21.01 51.20 -26.55
CA THR A 927 21.55 49.82 -26.52
C THR A 927 22.99 49.84 -26.01
N LYS A 928 23.23 49.22 -24.85
CA LYS A 928 24.57 49.14 -24.27
C LYS A 928 25.41 48.10 -25.01
N SER A 929 26.73 48.26 -24.94
CA SER A 929 27.61 47.21 -25.44
C SER A 929 27.35 45.89 -24.70
N GLY A 930 27.22 44.80 -25.44
CA GLY A 930 26.89 43.46 -24.96
C GLY A 930 25.40 43.24 -24.69
N GLN A 931 24.54 44.24 -24.85
CA GLN A 931 23.11 44.09 -24.60
C GLN A 931 22.40 43.42 -25.79
N TRP A 932 21.76 42.29 -25.52
CA TRP A 932 20.82 41.63 -26.42
C TRP A 932 19.57 42.48 -26.61
N ARG A 933 19.20 42.71 -27.87
CA ARG A 933 17.95 43.37 -28.28
C ARG A 933 17.27 42.51 -29.32
N PHE A 934 15.96 42.37 -29.19
CA PHE A 934 15.14 41.82 -30.27
C PHE A 934 14.85 42.93 -31.26
N VAL A 935 15.18 42.76 -32.53
CA VAL A 935 14.97 43.79 -33.54
C VAL A 935 14.20 43.24 -34.71
N VAL A 936 13.08 43.89 -35.01
CA VAL A 936 12.19 43.52 -36.10
C VAL A 936 11.99 44.71 -37.01
N ALA A 937 12.17 44.50 -38.30
CA ALA A 937 11.88 45.47 -39.34
C ALA A 937 10.99 44.86 -40.41
N TRP A 938 10.11 45.66 -41.00
CA TRP A 938 9.21 45.18 -42.04
C TRP A 938 8.86 46.27 -43.03
N TYR A 939 8.47 45.85 -44.22
CA TYR A 939 7.77 46.68 -45.19
C TYR A 939 6.31 46.25 -45.22
N ASP A 940 5.38 47.17 -45.01
CA ASP A 940 3.94 46.86 -45.00
C ASP A 940 3.24 47.02 -46.36
N GLY A 941 4.00 47.40 -47.40
CA GLY A 941 3.46 47.74 -48.71
C GLY A 941 3.40 49.26 -48.95
N THR A 942 3.60 50.09 -47.93
CA THR A 942 3.59 51.56 -48.04
C THR A 942 4.67 52.22 -47.18
N ASN A 943 5.04 51.60 -46.05
CA ASN A 943 6.00 52.12 -45.10
C ASN A 943 7.07 51.09 -44.77
N ALA A 944 8.31 51.56 -44.63
CA ALA A 944 9.37 50.83 -43.94
C ALA A 944 9.23 51.08 -42.43
N CYS A 945 9.19 50.01 -41.65
CA CYS A 945 8.95 50.03 -40.21
C CYS A 945 10.07 49.34 -39.45
N ILE A 946 10.35 49.80 -38.23
CA ILE A 946 11.28 49.16 -37.30
C ILE A 946 10.74 49.22 -35.86
N GLN A 947 10.94 48.13 -35.13
CA GLN A 947 10.58 47.96 -33.73
C GLN A 947 11.73 47.26 -33.00
N LEU A 948 12.10 47.80 -31.84
CA LEU A 948 13.03 47.16 -30.91
C LEU A 948 12.24 46.62 -29.74
N ASP A 949 12.52 45.37 -29.37
CA ASP A 949 11.79 44.62 -28.36
C ASP A 949 10.28 44.71 -28.61
N ASN A 950 9.47 44.82 -27.57
CA ASN A 950 8.06 45.21 -27.70
C ASN A 950 7.85 46.74 -27.56
N GLY A 951 8.79 47.53 -28.04
CA GLY A 951 8.78 48.98 -27.92
C GLY A 951 7.95 49.69 -28.98
N THR A 952 8.11 51.02 -29.05
CA THR A 952 7.45 51.88 -30.05
C THR A 952 7.85 51.48 -31.48
N ILE A 953 6.87 51.48 -32.38
CA ILE A 953 7.08 51.27 -33.82
C ILE A 953 7.41 52.61 -34.47
N TYR A 954 8.52 52.66 -35.20
CA TYR A 954 8.90 53.81 -36.03
C TYR A 954 8.70 53.44 -37.49
N SER A 955 8.17 54.36 -38.29
CA SER A 955 7.89 54.11 -39.71
C SER A 955 8.12 55.33 -40.58
N VAL A 956 8.41 55.10 -41.86
CA VAL A 956 8.53 56.13 -42.91
C VAL A 956 7.94 55.59 -44.21
N ALA A 957 7.30 56.44 -45.00
CA ALA A 957 6.81 56.06 -46.33
C ALA A 957 7.98 55.66 -47.23
N ALA A 958 7.90 54.48 -47.84
CA ALA A 958 8.97 53.87 -48.62
C ALA A 958 8.40 53.10 -49.82
N ASN A 959 9.18 52.95 -50.87
CA ASN A 959 8.85 52.07 -52.00
C ASN A 959 9.87 50.94 -52.05
N ALA A 960 9.40 49.69 -52.13
CA ALA A 960 10.30 48.55 -52.29
C ALA A 960 10.99 48.60 -53.67
N PRO A 961 12.32 48.37 -53.73
CA PRO A 961 13.03 48.22 -55.00
C PRO A 961 12.63 46.92 -55.73
N VAL A 962 12.99 46.82 -57.01
CA VAL A 962 12.72 45.61 -57.80
C VAL A 962 13.53 44.44 -57.23
N PRO A 963 12.92 43.27 -57.00
CA PRO A 963 13.60 42.14 -56.37
C PRO A 963 14.72 41.59 -57.25
N GLY A 964 15.91 41.44 -56.69
CA GLY A 964 17.11 40.97 -57.38
C GLY A 964 17.45 39.50 -57.07
N ALA A 965 18.56 39.04 -57.65
CA ALA A 965 19.11 37.70 -57.44
C ALA A 965 20.37 37.69 -56.54
N ASN A 966 20.55 38.73 -55.72
CA ASN A 966 21.67 38.83 -54.79
C ASN A 966 21.45 37.89 -53.60
N PRO A 967 22.51 37.26 -53.05
CA PRO A 967 22.37 36.42 -51.86
C PRO A 967 22.02 37.26 -50.62
N LEU A 968 21.49 36.60 -49.61
CA LEU A 968 21.22 37.21 -48.30
C LEU A 968 22.50 37.16 -47.45
N VAL A 969 22.90 38.28 -46.89
CA VAL A 969 24.13 38.41 -46.10
C VAL A 969 23.78 38.79 -44.66
N ALA A 970 24.39 38.10 -43.68
CA ALA A 970 24.18 38.36 -42.26
C ALA A 970 25.52 38.46 -41.52
N LEU A 971 25.50 39.12 -40.35
CA LEU A 971 26.69 39.33 -39.50
C LEU A 971 27.88 39.98 -40.23
N LYS A 972 27.64 40.87 -41.19
CA LYS A 972 28.71 41.52 -41.97
C LYS A 972 29.28 42.71 -41.20
N ARG A 973 30.59 42.67 -40.97
CA ARG A 973 31.34 43.71 -40.27
C ARG A 973 32.17 44.51 -41.26
N ALA A 974 32.32 45.81 -41.02
CA ALA A 974 33.14 46.69 -41.86
C ALA A 974 34.37 47.32 -41.18
N GLY A 975 34.39 47.40 -39.84
CA GLY A 975 35.51 47.96 -39.06
C GLY A 975 36.54 46.95 -38.55
N THR A 976 37.70 47.44 -38.07
CA THR A 976 38.81 46.61 -37.54
C THR A 976 38.77 46.39 -36.02
N THR A 977 37.98 47.17 -35.26
CA THR A 977 37.69 46.98 -33.82
C THR A 977 36.18 46.76 -33.51
N GLY A 978 35.83 46.03 -32.44
CA GLY A 978 34.45 45.63 -32.08
C GLY A 978 34.00 44.23 -32.56
N GLY A 979 32.83 43.76 -32.08
CA GLY A 979 32.24 42.47 -32.47
C GLY A 979 30.71 42.49 -32.43
N PHE A 980 30.06 41.57 -33.13
CA PHE A 980 28.60 41.46 -33.22
C PHE A 980 28.16 40.03 -32.97
N ALA A 981 27.05 39.83 -32.26
CA ALA A 981 26.48 38.51 -32.00
C ALA A 981 25.01 38.44 -32.42
N ALA A 982 24.60 37.29 -32.98
CA ALA A 982 23.19 36.97 -33.22
C ALA A 982 22.86 35.56 -32.73
N ASP A 983 21.68 35.42 -32.14
CA ASP A 983 21.18 34.13 -31.63
C ASP A 983 20.17 33.51 -32.58
N GLU A 984 19.30 34.34 -33.15
CA GLU A 984 18.25 33.94 -34.09
C GLU A 984 18.16 34.97 -35.21
N VAL A 985 17.96 34.52 -36.45
CA VAL A 985 17.70 35.39 -37.61
C VAL A 985 16.53 34.82 -38.42
N PHE A 986 15.59 35.67 -38.84
CA PHE A 986 14.40 35.23 -39.55
C PHE A 986 13.97 36.14 -40.70
N PHE A 987 13.26 35.56 -41.66
CA PHE A 987 12.66 36.24 -42.80
C PHE A 987 11.25 35.70 -43.12
N PHE A 988 10.26 36.60 -43.22
CA PHE A 988 8.87 36.31 -43.59
C PHE A 988 8.49 37.11 -44.85
N LYS A 989 7.84 36.48 -45.84
CA LYS A 989 7.25 37.19 -46.99
C LYS A 989 5.90 37.85 -46.70
N ARG A 990 5.69 38.23 -45.44
CA ARG A 990 4.51 38.95 -44.97
C ARG A 990 4.86 39.81 -43.77
N VAL A 991 3.96 40.72 -43.44
CA VAL A 991 4.02 41.47 -42.19
C VAL A 991 3.53 40.59 -41.05
N LEU A 992 4.29 40.51 -39.98
CA LEU A 992 3.83 39.90 -38.73
C LEU A 992 2.82 40.83 -38.04
N SER A 993 1.77 40.27 -37.45
CA SER A 993 0.89 41.01 -36.54
C SER A 993 1.59 41.34 -35.22
N SER A 994 1.01 42.24 -34.42
CA SER A 994 1.58 42.59 -33.11
C SER A 994 1.66 41.39 -32.16
N SER A 995 0.67 40.48 -32.19
CA SER A 995 0.67 39.25 -31.39
C SER A 995 1.74 38.26 -31.86
N GLU A 996 1.97 38.15 -33.16
CA GLU A 996 3.02 37.29 -33.72
C GLU A 996 4.42 37.80 -33.39
N ARG A 997 4.67 39.12 -33.52
CA ARG A 997 5.92 39.73 -33.06
C ARG A 997 6.15 39.51 -31.57
N MET A 998 5.08 39.57 -30.77
CA MET A 998 5.13 39.30 -29.33
C MET A 998 5.42 37.84 -28.98
N ALA A 999 4.90 36.90 -29.78
CA ALA A 999 5.17 35.48 -29.61
C ALA A 999 6.66 35.17 -29.85
N VAL A 1000 7.24 35.72 -30.92
CA VAL A 1000 8.68 35.62 -31.21
C VAL A 1000 9.51 36.30 -30.10
N TYR A 1001 9.11 37.50 -29.65
CA TYR A 1001 9.81 38.24 -28.58
C TYR A 1001 9.88 37.51 -27.23
N ARG A 1002 8.87 36.69 -26.88
CA ARG A 1002 8.84 35.98 -25.57
C ARG A 1002 9.63 34.67 -25.56
N GLY A 1003 10.24 34.27 -26.66
CA GLY A 1003 10.84 32.94 -26.79
C GLY A 1003 9.81 31.80 -26.82
N ASN A 1004 8.52 32.13 -27.02
CA ASN A 1004 7.45 31.13 -27.23
C ASN A 1004 7.44 30.60 -28.67
N PHE A 1005 8.42 30.98 -29.49
CA PHE A 1005 8.65 30.41 -30.80
C PHE A 1005 9.72 29.31 -30.68
N SER A 1006 9.34 28.21 -30.04
CA SER A 1006 10.13 26.99 -30.02
C SER A 1006 9.77 26.18 -31.28
N ALA A 1007 10.78 25.61 -31.95
CA ALA A 1007 10.57 24.65 -33.05
C ALA A 1007 9.82 23.37 -32.62
N THR A 1008 9.35 23.27 -31.37
CA THR A 1008 8.38 22.26 -30.93
C THR A 1008 6.98 22.48 -31.50
N ASN A 1009 6.68 23.66 -32.06
CA ASN A 1009 5.42 23.90 -32.77
C ASN A 1009 5.53 23.52 -34.27
N LEU A 1010 6.39 22.55 -34.59
CA LEU A 1010 6.27 21.83 -35.85
C LEU A 1010 5.04 20.92 -35.75
N PRO A 1011 4.32 20.66 -36.85
CA PRO A 1011 3.29 19.63 -36.83
C PRO A 1011 3.93 18.37 -36.26
N ASP A 1012 3.32 17.85 -35.21
CA ASP A 1012 3.70 16.62 -34.57
C ASP A 1012 2.62 15.57 -34.82
N LEU A 1013 2.84 14.38 -34.28
CA LEU A 1013 1.88 13.30 -34.27
C LEU A 1013 2.25 12.43 -33.09
N ALA A 1014 1.28 12.05 -32.27
CA ALA A 1014 1.47 11.10 -31.18
C ALA A 1014 0.31 10.11 -31.12
N PHE A 1015 0.63 8.83 -31.09
CA PHE A 1015 -0.35 7.77 -30.93
C PHE A 1015 0.16 6.66 -30.00
N ASP A 1016 -0.61 6.37 -28.95
CA ASP A 1016 -0.51 5.15 -28.16
C ASP A 1016 -1.91 4.75 -27.67
N LEU A 1017 -2.15 3.45 -27.48
CA LEU A 1017 -3.46 2.95 -27.04
C LEU A 1017 -3.28 1.74 -26.14
N GLU A 1018 -3.88 1.82 -24.96
CA GLU A 1018 -4.06 0.71 -24.04
C GLU A 1018 -5.52 0.25 -24.08
N LEU A 1019 -5.72 -1.06 -24.16
CA LEU A 1019 -7.04 -1.71 -24.11
C LEU A 1019 -7.02 -2.67 -22.94
N THR A 1020 -7.92 -2.50 -21.99
CA THR A 1020 -8.04 -3.34 -20.79
C THR A 1020 -9.44 -3.90 -20.66
N TRP A 1021 -9.59 -4.93 -19.84
CA TRP A 1021 -10.89 -5.43 -19.43
C TRP A 1021 -10.93 -5.63 -17.91
N PRO A 1022 -12.10 -5.43 -17.28
CA PRO A 1022 -12.27 -5.65 -15.87
C PRO A 1022 -12.25 -7.16 -15.58
N LYS A 1023 -11.21 -7.62 -14.90
CA LYS A 1023 -11.13 -8.97 -14.36
C LYS A 1023 -11.55 -8.93 -12.90
N LEU A 1024 -12.56 -9.72 -12.55
CA LEU A 1024 -12.81 -10.07 -11.15
C LEU A 1024 -11.52 -10.69 -10.60
N LEU A 1025 -10.86 -10.00 -9.67
CA LEU A 1025 -9.85 -10.65 -8.85
C LEU A 1025 -10.56 -11.37 -7.72
N LEU A 1026 -10.67 -12.69 -7.85
CA LEU A 1026 -10.19 -13.48 -6.71
C LEU A 1026 -8.71 -13.13 -6.56
N PRO A 1027 -8.21 -12.83 -5.34
CA PRO A 1027 -6.85 -12.38 -5.13
C PRO A 1027 -5.87 -13.23 -5.95
N GLN A 1028 -5.19 -12.61 -6.92
CA GLN A 1028 -4.27 -13.30 -7.82
C GLN A 1028 -3.02 -13.67 -7.02
N LEU A 1029 -3.09 -14.84 -6.42
CA LEU A 1029 -1.95 -15.70 -6.24
C LEU A 1029 -1.46 -16.19 -7.60
N LEU A 1030 -0.13 -16.21 -7.73
CA LEU A 1030 0.71 -16.83 -8.75
C LEU A 1030 0.00 -17.99 -9.48
N THR A 1031 0.18 -18.07 -10.79
CA THR A 1031 -0.16 -19.26 -11.59
C THR A 1031 0.19 -20.54 -10.82
N GLN A 1032 -0.79 -21.42 -10.62
CA GLN A 1032 -0.60 -22.66 -9.87
C GLN A 1032 0.62 -23.43 -10.41
N PRO A 1033 1.59 -23.81 -9.55
CA PRO A 1033 2.52 -24.86 -9.87
C PRO A 1033 1.71 -26.12 -10.14
N LYS A 1034 2.09 -26.91 -11.16
CA LYS A 1034 1.38 -28.12 -11.61
C LYS A 1034 1.22 -29.24 -10.55
N ASN A 1035 1.65 -29.02 -9.30
CA ASN A 1035 1.77 -30.04 -8.25
C ASN A 1035 1.20 -29.65 -6.87
N VAL A 1036 0.37 -28.61 -6.73
CA VAL A 1036 -0.21 -28.25 -5.42
C VAL A 1036 -1.58 -28.93 -5.23
N VAL A 1037 -1.64 -29.87 -4.29
CA VAL A 1037 -2.89 -30.53 -3.85
C VAL A 1037 -3.67 -29.57 -2.96
N ARG A 1038 -4.87 -29.14 -3.39
CA ARG A 1038 -5.85 -28.52 -2.49
C ARG A 1038 -6.23 -29.55 -1.42
N CYS A 1039 -5.92 -29.27 -0.15
CA CYS A 1039 -6.36 -30.10 0.96
C CYS A 1039 -7.84 -29.85 1.25
N PRO A 1040 -8.71 -30.89 1.30
CA PRO A 1040 -10.09 -30.74 1.71
C PRO A 1040 -10.17 -30.24 3.16
N GLY A 1041 -10.99 -29.20 3.41
CA GLY A 1041 -11.32 -28.76 4.78
C GLY A 1041 -10.50 -27.58 5.34
N MET A 1042 -9.76 -26.84 4.52
CA MET A 1042 -9.28 -25.51 4.94
C MET A 1042 -10.35 -24.43 4.73
N ARG A 1043 -10.32 -23.42 5.61
CA ARG A 1043 -11.18 -22.23 5.55
C ARG A 1043 -11.06 -21.48 4.23
#